data_AF-A0AAD1NQT1-F1
#
_entry.id   AF-A0AAD1NQT1-F1
#
_cell.length_a   1.000
_cell.length_b   1.000
_cell.length_c   1.000
_cell.angle_alpha   90.00
_cell.angle_beta   90.00
_cell.angle_gamma   90.00
#
_symmetry.space_group_name_H-M   'P 1'
#
loop_
_entity.id
_entity.type
_entity.pdbx_description
1 polymer ?
#
loop_
_entity_poly.entity_id
_entity_poly.type
_entity_poly.pdbx_seq_one_letter_code
_entity_poly.pdbx_strand_id
1 'polypeptide(L)'
;MQSFKKHTLIPLDPRDPLSISLALAQYRQQLQQGTILRQGMFDIEFVAVTDSGNRRLQIDDLQDSGLRALLQEALSLGPDGEGFMLPPLISDECDLYLSEPLLFAIAMQHSRLAPELLATAEAMIDFARRHNDLQRMWLDDSRIFGVEALFLLARRTPELTWLLARFLIPAWDNVYSNGYEQYMARLLELNGWSPNMLRAFVWCDSDHLRQGFFYSGETGIQSHQPLADFLKQNPQQYPLFKQLLSERLLNSPKLLAAEDRPLGRVDAVLHFFVSMYPIEFAWFEVEQSEGLDTLLESQFIRASLEEEISDLRAAIESQASGALACYRCGITENAETNADEQEGSYQDEDDERPGRLLRLLKPLVLAQPQGAALWQYLHDGSQSQALAAQQPIALIPACKAKALGLYHYIVDYCVTAESNRHVAEELSSILSDSRYELLYGDQEDVEAFADILPSKSLQQRQQQYLRLLDIWFAWLGKPELEEIRENLVDDEGLLDDVQYLQRYGNLSDTSEQAMLEAQLAKLLQQWNDKRQVYNRPLLNKTLALFRQHRQLANPDNWPLSQMELGHYVLLAFLWQQDCLAGCHDATSRALSERLNANSPWELLAGQVLKQAADDAKPLKAFICRPEPSLCELEALQLAQGQLYRRGRDDVGRQLTLEPISDFQPKYLLFDKQDGFRRGAMLCYFLLASQHALTHSSAQPNEPQAPALILARRLWQWLLELAPLKLLHYAAMPYSDDSFDPEFDSDTERQGFVSSMQSLGVSEALLTVFDFQLSLSSANGANTLRALAQLSPLTQASSSQVDSLLQALRRLPDREKLNAFELLELQYPGQGFIQHPELQREWSLCLEYFIRDNLKSWQRVLAQDFDGRCQLLERGIKQPVVAAPQLVVCEQAQDDRYDWLNVSLLRRQGEELQALLLTQAIPPEGLPQGVPGEVLLFDESVSAEEILAAFKALYSVDARVALVNARLQTYLSGELPLAAMQACLQRLFALDELSIYSSFERYDLKQCLWLLPTPTRQRLLQLLLGYQLGFELFDKQLLRAFMADKVRRGDWPATRYIDRRYQDSDELQEAALSWLLQTLEPLRLEPMKLLRFCLGKGEYEAPCDWLVAQLRNGTLKPLITQLTVNEKIELIDCLEGDYPDAAELLSALANDDSRRVRDAMAELA
;
A
#
# COMPACT_ATOMS: atom_id res chain seq x y z
N MET A 1 -9.06 20.71 -8.40
CA MET A 1 -10.35 21.32 -8.09
C MET A 1 -11.34 21.04 -9.20
N GLN A 2 -11.92 19.83 -9.21
CA GLN A 2 -13.16 19.55 -9.94
C GLN A 2 -14.27 19.49 -8.89
N SER A 3 -15.10 20.54 -8.78
CA SER A 3 -16.28 20.46 -7.92
C SER A 3 -17.34 19.59 -8.60
N PHE A 4 -17.86 18.58 -7.91
CA PHE A 4 -18.98 17.80 -8.41
C PHE A 4 -20.28 18.61 -8.28
N LYS A 5 -21.10 18.61 -9.34
CA LYS A 5 -22.36 19.35 -9.38
C LYS A 5 -23.34 18.80 -8.33
N LYS A 6 -23.83 19.67 -7.43
CA LYS A 6 -24.80 19.33 -6.39
C LYS A 6 -26.20 19.18 -7.00
N HIS A 7 -26.98 18.23 -6.50
CA HIS A 7 -28.31 17.93 -7.04
C HIS A 7 -29.44 18.33 -6.10
N THR A 8 -29.19 18.32 -4.80
CA THR A 8 -30.18 18.68 -3.80
C THR A 8 -30.14 20.19 -3.57
N LEU A 9 -31.02 20.91 -4.25
CA LEU A 9 -31.13 22.37 -4.11
C LEU A 9 -32.09 22.76 -2.98
N ILE A 10 -31.62 23.56 -2.03
CA ILE A 10 -32.45 24.15 -0.98
C ILE A 10 -32.69 25.64 -1.30
N PRO A 11 -33.90 26.01 -1.78
CA PRO A 11 -34.20 27.38 -2.17
C PRO A 11 -34.51 28.27 -0.97
N LEU A 12 -34.04 29.53 -1.01
CA LEU A 12 -34.39 30.57 -0.03
C LEU A 12 -34.46 31.97 -0.65
N ASP A 13 -35.19 32.89 -0.02
CA ASP A 13 -35.05 34.32 -0.25
C ASP A 13 -34.04 34.90 0.77
N PRO A 14 -32.85 35.37 0.32
CA PRO A 14 -31.81 35.85 1.22
C PRO A 14 -32.18 37.12 2.01
N ARG A 15 -33.33 37.74 1.70
CA ARG A 15 -33.85 38.92 2.42
C ARG A 15 -34.99 38.60 3.36
N ASP A 16 -35.59 37.42 3.28
CA ASP A 16 -36.69 37.00 4.16
C ASP A 16 -36.20 36.02 5.23
N PRO A 17 -36.15 36.44 6.51
CA PRO A 17 -35.67 35.55 7.56
C PRO A 17 -36.60 34.35 7.82
N LEU A 18 -37.87 34.40 7.43
CA LEU A 18 -38.73 33.21 7.51
C LEU A 18 -38.30 32.16 6.47
N SER A 19 -38.05 32.58 5.23
CA SER A 19 -37.48 31.72 4.19
C SER A 19 -36.11 31.14 4.58
N ILE A 20 -35.22 31.95 5.17
CA ILE A 20 -33.91 31.48 5.67
C ILE A 20 -34.09 30.46 6.81
N SER A 21 -35.01 30.70 7.74
CA SER A 21 -35.32 29.76 8.84
C SER A 21 -35.83 28.42 8.31
N LEU A 22 -36.67 28.42 7.27
CA LEU A 22 -37.16 27.20 6.62
C LEU A 22 -36.02 26.44 5.93
N ALA A 23 -35.10 27.15 5.26
CA ALA A 23 -33.93 26.53 4.64
C ALA A 23 -32.99 25.88 5.68
N LEU A 24 -32.75 26.56 6.81
CA LEU A 24 -31.99 26.00 7.94
C LEU A 24 -32.68 24.76 8.54
N ALA A 25 -34.01 24.80 8.68
CA ALA A 25 -34.79 23.65 9.17
C ALA A 25 -34.74 22.46 8.21
N GLN A 26 -34.84 22.71 6.90
CA GLN A 26 -34.69 21.67 5.88
C GLN A 26 -33.27 21.09 5.90
N TYR A 27 -32.25 21.92 6.06
CA TYR A 27 -30.87 21.43 6.17
C TYR A 27 -30.68 20.51 7.38
N ARG A 28 -31.19 20.90 8.56
CA ARG A 28 -31.17 20.06 9.76
C ARG A 28 -31.88 18.73 9.55
N GLN A 29 -33.04 18.74 8.89
CA GLN A 29 -33.77 17.53 8.59
C GLN A 29 -32.93 16.59 7.70
N GLN A 30 -32.23 17.13 6.69
CA GLN A 30 -31.39 16.32 5.81
C GLN A 30 -30.16 15.76 6.54
N LEU A 31 -29.52 16.56 7.42
CA LEU A 31 -28.45 16.11 8.32
C LEU A 31 -28.91 14.95 9.21
N GLN A 32 -30.07 15.11 9.86
CA GLN A 32 -30.62 14.08 10.74
C GLN A 32 -30.93 12.77 10.00
N GLN A 33 -31.41 12.88 8.76
CA GLN A 33 -31.77 11.74 7.89
C GLN A 33 -30.57 11.15 7.13
N GLY A 34 -29.38 11.76 7.20
CA GLY A 34 -28.21 11.35 6.41
C GLY A 34 -28.36 11.58 4.90
N THR A 35 -29.34 12.37 4.46
CA THR A 35 -29.64 12.62 3.03
C THR A 35 -28.81 13.77 2.44
N ILE A 36 -27.85 14.29 3.19
CA ILE A 36 -26.90 15.29 2.71
C ILE A 36 -25.87 14.69 1.74
N LEU A 37 -25.74 13.37 1.69
CA LEU A 37 -24.73 12.65 0.92
C LEU A 37 -25.33 12.00 -0.33
N ARG A 38 -24.55 12.02 -1.42
CA ARG A 38 -24.77 11.22 -2.62
C ARG A 38 -23.44 10.63 -3.06
N GLN A 39 -23.39 9.30 -3.23
CA GLN A 39 -22.13 8.57 -3.52
C GLN A 39 -21.02 8.89 -2.50
N GLY A 40 -21.37 9.02 -1.21
CA GLY A 40 -20.42 9.36 -0.14
C GLY A 40 -20.02 10.85 -0.05
N MET A 41 -20.38 11.68 -1.05
CA MET A 41 -19.99 13.10 -1.10
C MET A 41 -21.17 14.01 -0.74
N PHE A 42 -20.89 15.19 -0.16
CA PHE A 42 -21.91 16.20 0.16
C PHE A 42 -22.65 16.68 -1.11
N ASP A 43 -24.00 16.66 -1.14
CA ASP A 43 -24.83 16.90 -2.34
C ASP A 43 -25.84 18.05 -2.20
N ILE A 44 -25.69 18.91 -1.19
CA ILE A 44 -26.59 20.06 -0.98
C ILE A 44 -26.00 21.32 -1.62
N GLU A 45 -26.85 22.14 -2.23
CA GLU A 45 -26.53 23.53 -2.56
C GLU A 45 -27.69 24.48 -2.18
N PHE A 46 -27.38 25.55 -1.46
CA PHE A 46 -28.34 26.59 -1.13
C PHE A 46 -28.43 27.61 -2.26
N VAL A 47 -29.66 27.90 -2.71
CA VAL A 47 -29.90 28.75 -3.90
C VAL A 47 -30.90 29.86 -3.58
N ALA A 48 -30.68 31.05 -4.17
CA ALA A 48 -31.62 32.15 -4.06
C ALA A 48 -32.78 31.98 -5.06
N VAL A 49 -34.01 32.19 -4.58
CA VAL A 49 -35.22 32.23 -5.42
C VAL A 49 -35.25 33.53 -6.21
N THR A 50 -35.53 33.43 -7.51
CA THR A 50 -35.69 34.56 -8.44
C THR A 50 -36.95 34.38 -9.30
N ASP A 51 -37.39 35.46 -9.97
CA ASP A 51 -38.55 35.42 -10.87
C ASP A 51 -38.37 34.42 -12.05
N SER A 52 -37.12 34.08 -12.40
CA SER A 52 -36.76 33.17 -13.50
C SER A 52 -36.37 31.76 -13.04
N GLY A 53 -36.50 31.43 -11.75
CA GLY A 53 -36.06 30.15 -11.17
C GLY A 53 -35.06 30.35 -10.04
N ASN A 54 -34.11 29.44 -9.89
CA ASN A 54 -33.09 29.50 -8.84
C ASN A 54 -31.77 30.03 -9.38
N ARG A 55 -31.04 30.79 -8.57
CA ARG A 55 -29.62 31.16 -8.82
C ARG A 55 -28.75 30.77 -7.64
N ARG A 56 -27.46 30.58 -7.85
CA ARG A 56 -26.48 30.42 -6.76
C ARG A 56 -26.48 31.65 -5.83
N LEU A 57 -26.29 31.43 -4.53
CA LEU A 57 -26.10 32.52 -3.56
C LEU A 57 -24.87 33.36 -3.94
N GLN A 58 -24.97 34.68 -3.77
CA GLN A 58 -23.93 35.63 -4.13
C GLN A 58 -23.42 36.38 -2.90
N ILE A 59 -22.20 36.88 -2.95
CA ILE A 59 -21.63 37.71 -1.87
C ILE A 59 -22.47 38.98 -1.63
N ASP A 60 -23.07 39.52 -2.70
CA ASP A 60 -23.95 40.69 -2.62
C ASP A 60 -25.29 40.43 -1.90
N ASP A 61 -25.62 39.16 -1.63
CA ASP A 61 -26.74 38.81 -0.74
C ASP A 61 -26.45 39.18 0.73
N LEU A 62 -25.18 39.37 1.09
CA LEU A 62 -24.74 39.93 2.37
C LEU A 62 -24.73 41.46 2.27
N GLN A 63 -25.56 42.16 3.05
CA GLN A 63 -25.57 43.62 3.15
C GLN A 63 -24.56 44.14 4.20
N ASP A 64 -24.18 43.31 5.18
CA ASP A 64 -23.24 43.67 6.24
C ASP A 64 -21.78 43.51 5.78
N SER A 65 -21.05 44.62 5.69
CA SER A 65 -19.63 44.64 5.29
C SER A 65 -18.70 43.94 6.28
N GLY A 66 -19.06 43.92 7.57
CA GLY A 66 -18.32 43.20 8.60
C GLY A 66 -18.46 41.69 8.45
N LEU A 67 -19.66 41.19 8.10
CA LEU A 67 -19.86 39.77 7.79
C LEU A 67 -19.16 39.35 6.50
N ARG A 68 -19.09 40.22 5.49
CA ARG A 68 -18.29 39.97 4.29
C ARG A 68 -16.80 39.83 4.62
N ALA A 69 -16.26 40.70 5.46
CA ALA A 69 -14.87 40.61 5.91
C ALA A 69 -14.63 39.34 6.74
N LEU A 70 -15.60 38.94 7.56
CA LEU A 70 -15.50 37.71 8.35
C LEU A 70 -15.56 36.44 7.47
N LEU A 71 -16.41 36.43 6.44
CA LEU A 71 -16.44 35.37 5.44
C LEU A 71 -15.13 35.26 4.66
N GLN A 72 -14.54 36.40 4.29
CA GLN A 72 -13.22 36.43 3.65
C GLN A 72 -12.12 35.89 4.58
N GLU A 73 -12.15 36.24 5.88
CA GLU A 73 -11.22 35.69 6.88
C GLU A 73 -11.38 34.17 6.97
N ALA A 74 -12.61 33.66 7.11
CA ALA A 74 -12.88 32.23 7.20
C ALA A 74 -12.28 31.46 5.99
N LEU A 75 -12.54 31.95 4.77
CA LEU A 75 -12.08 31.28 3.55
C LEU A 75 -10.57 31.36 3.33
N SER A 76 -9.87 32.32 3.96
CA SER A 76 -8.41 32.45 3.87
C SER A 76 -7.62 31.54 4.82
N LEU A 77 -8.29 30.90 5.80
CA LEU A 77 -7.67 30.01 6.79
C LEU A 77 -7.68 28.54 6.36
N GLY A 78 -8.42 28.19 5.31
CA GLY A 78 -8.48 26.82 4.78
C GLY A 78 -7.22 26.42 4.00
N PRO A 79 -7.19 25.18 3.46
CA PRO A 79 -6.03 24.62 2.74
C PRO A 79 -5.57 25.44 1.52
N ASP A 80 -6.42 26.30 0.96
CA ASP A 80 -6.07 27.21 -0.14
C ASP A 80 -5.21 28.42 0.29
N GLY A 81 -5.06 28.65 1.60
CA GLY A 81 -4.20 29.67 2.23
C GLY A 81 -4.60 31.14 1.99
N GLU A 82 -3.69 32.05 2.36
CA GLU A 82 -3.86 33.52 2.24
C GLU A 82 -4.11 34.03 0.80
N GLY A 83 -4.00 33.15 -0.20
CA GLY A 83 -4.23 33.47 -1.62
C GLY A 83 -5.70 33.46 -2.06
N PHE A 84 -6.63 32.98 -1.23
CA PHE A 84 -8.03 32.86 -1.62
C PHE A 84 -8.72 34.24 -1.72
N MET A 85 -9.12 34.63 -2.94
CA MET A 85 -9.87 35.85 -3.20
C MET A 85 -11.30 35.52 -3.58
N LEU A 86 -12.27 36.15 -2.90
CA LEU A 86 -13.68 36.02 -3.23
C LEU A 86 -13.94 36.45 -4.69
N PRO A 87 -14.54 35.58 -5.53
CA PRO A 87 -14.84 35.95 -6.91
C PRO A 87 -15.98 36.99 -6.95
N PRO A 88 -15.99 37.89 -7.95
CA PRO A 88 -17.05 38.90 -8.07
C PRO A 88 -18.42 38.29 -8.43
N LEU A 89 -18.46 37.09 -9.00
CA LEU A 89 -19.67 36.37 -9.38
C LEU A 89 -19.47 34.87 -9.18
N ILE A 90 -20.43 34.20 -8.56
CA ILE A 90 -20.47 32.74 -8.41
C ILE A 90 -21.45 32.18 -9.44
N SER A 91 -20.93 31.76 -10.59
CA SER A 91 -21.74 31.25 -11.71
C SER A 91 -21.80 29.72 -11.72
N ASP A 92 -22.67 29.14 -12.56
CA ASP A 92 -22.75 27.68 -12.77
C ASP A 92 -21.49 27.09 -13.42
N GLU A 93 -20.64 27.94 -14.03
CA GLU A 93 -19.35 27.55 -14.62
C GLU A 93 -18.19 27.63 -13.61
N CYS A 94 -18.44 28.10 -12.39
CA CYS A 94 -17.43 28.20 -11.33
C CYS A 94 -17.39 26.90 -10.51
N ASP A 95 -16.26 26.19 -10.55
CA ASP A 95 -15.96 24.99 -9.74
C ASP A 95 -15.69 25.30 -8.25
N LEU A 96 -16.40 26.29 -7.70
CA LEU A 96 -16.25 26.76 -6.33
C LEU A 96 -17.58 26.63 -5.59
N TYR A 97 -17.57 25.98 -4.43
CA TYR A 97 -18.74 25.86 -3.56
C TYR A 97 -18.61 26.79 -2.34
N LEU A 98 -19.54 27.74 -2.18
CA LEU A 98 -19.60 28.67 -1.05
C LEU A 98 -20.98 28.78 -0.40
N SER A 99 -21.97 27.98 -0.84
CA SER A 99 -23.37 28.25 -0.49
C SER A 99 -23.68 28.04 1.00
N GLU A 100 -23.00 27.11 1.67
CA GLU A 100 -23.16 26.87 3.11
C GLU A 100 -22.62 28.00 4.00
N PRO A 101 -21.34 28.43 3.89
CA PRO A 101 -20.86 29.57 4.67
C PRO A 101 -21.61 30.86 4.32
N LEU A 102 -22.10 31.02 3.08
CA LEU A 102 -22.99 32.11 2.70
C LEU A 102 -24.35 32.05 3.40
N LEU A 103 -24.98 30.87 3.50
CA LEU A 103 -26.24 30.70 4.24
C LEU A 103 -26.09 31.17 5.70
N PHE A 104 -25.02 30.73 6.37
CA PHE A 104 -24.75 31.10 7.76
C PHE A 104 -24.52 32.60 7.89
N ALA A 105 -23.67 33.18 7.03
CA ALA A 105 -23.44 34.63 7.02
C ALA A 105 -24.73 35.42 6.73
N ILE A 106 -25.59 34.97 5.81
CA ILE A 106 -26.87 35.62 5.49
C ILE A 106 -27.81 35.56 6.70
N ALA A 107 -27.93 34.40 7.34
CA ALA A 107 -28.76 34.23 8.52
C ALA A 107 -28.29 35.10 9.70
N MET A 108 -26.97 35.28 9.87
CA MET A 108 -26.38 36.13 10.91
C MET A 108 -26.73 37.62 10.78
N GLN A 109 -27.19 38.08 9.61
CA GLN A 109 -27.74 39.43 9.44
C GLN A 109 -29.03 39.64 10.24
N HIS A 110 -29.68 38.55 10.65
CA HIS A 110 -30.96 38.56 11.35
C HIS A 110 -30.81 37.96 12.73
N SER A 111 -30.65 38.80 13.76
CA SER A 111 -30.46 38.37 15.15
C SER A 111 -31.50 37.36 15.67
N ARG A 112 -32.73 37.41 15.15
CA ARG A 112 -33.81 36.45 15.47
C ARG A 112 -33.54 35.01 15.02
N LEU A 113 -32.59 34.79 14.10
CA LEU A 113 -32.20 33.48 13.60
C LEU A 113 -31.06 32.84 14.39
N ALA A 114 -30.54 33.49 15.43
CA ALA A 114 -29.49 32.91 16.28
C ALA A 114 -29.85 31.52 16.86
N PRO A 115 -31.09 31.27 17.35
CA PRO A 115 -31.47 29.94 17.80
C PRO A 115 -31.50 28.89 16.68
N GLU A 116 -31.89 29.30 15.46
CA GLU A 116 -31.92 28.42 14.29
C GLU A 116 -30.50 28.04 13.85
N LEU A 117 -29.58 29.01 13.88
CA LEU A 117 -28.16 28.77 13.58
C LEU A 117 -27.51 27.82 14.59
N LEU A 118 -27.81 28.00 15.88
CA LEU A 118 -27.32 27.12 16.94
C LEU A 118 -27.84 25.68 16.75
N ALA A 119 -29.14 25.52 16.53
CA ALA A 119 -29.73 24.20 16.29
C ALA A 119 -29.16 23.54 15.02
N THR A 120 -28.82 24.33 14.00
CA THR A 120 -28.20 23.80 12.77
C THR A 120 -26.75 23.39 13.00
N ALA A 121 -25.98 24.19 13.74
CA ALA A 121 -24.63 23.83 14.15
C ALA A 121 -24.58 22.54 14.98
N GLU A 122 -25.53 22.37 15.91
CA GLU A 122 -25.67 21.13 16.69
C GLU A 122 -25.97 19.92 15.77
N ALA A 123 -26.87 20.07 14.80
CA ALA A 123 -27.16 19.00 13.84
C ALA A 123 -25.95 18.62 12.97
N MET A 124 -25.10 19.59 12.60
CA MET A 124 -23.87 19.34 11.86
C MET A 124 -22.85 18.58 12.70
N ILE A 125 -22.69 18.95 13.98
CA ILE A 125 -21.83 18.26 14.94
C ILE A 125 -22.34 16.85 15.19
N ASP A 126 -23.64 16.66 15.39
CA ASP A 126 -24.23 15.34 15.59
C ASP A 126 -24.02 14.45 14.37
N PHE A 127 -24.11 15.00 13.15
CA PHE A 127 -23.79 14.26 11.94
C PHE A 127 -22.31 13.84 11.88
N ALA A 128 -21.38 14.78 12.11
CA ALA A 128 -19.94 14.51 12.08
C ALA A 128 -19.55 13.45 13.11
N ARG A 129 -20.03 13.58 14.36
CA ARG A 129 -19.73 12.66 15.46
C ARG A 129 -20.40 11.29 15.33
N ARG A 130 -21.56 11.21 14.68
CA ARG A 130 -22.25 9.93 14.43
C ARG A 130 -21.45 9.07 13.46
N HIS A 131 -20.88 9.71 12.44
CA HIS A 131 -20.11 9.01 11.41
C HIS A 131 -18.65 8.81 11.76
N ASN A 132 -18.03 9.81 12.42
CA ASN A 132 -16.59 9.81 12.73
C ASN A 132 -15.73 9.40 11.53
N ASP A 133 -16.04 9.95 10.35
CA ASP A 133 -15.39 9.59 9.10
C ASP A 133 -15.32 10.85 8.22
N LEU A 134 -14.09 11.30 7.95
CA LEU A 134 -13.85 12.48 7.13
C LEU A 134 -14.31 12.28 5.67
N GLN A 135 -14.31 11.04 5.15
CA GLN A 135 -14.74 10.78 3.77
C GLN A 135 -16.19 11.21 3.54
N ARG A 136 -17.03 11.11 4.57
CA ARG A 136 -18.43 11.55 4.58
C ARG A 136 -18.61 13.04 4.83
N MET A 137 -17.53 13.80 4.97
CA MET A 137 -17.55 15.23 5.24
C MET A 137 -16.97 16.07 4.09
N TRP A 138 -16.44 15.42 3.04
CA TRP A 138 -15.93 16.12 1.87
C TRP A 138 -17.02 16.91 1.15
N LEU A 139 -16.76 18.21 1.07
CA LEU A 139 -17.53 19.15 0.28
C LEU A 139 -17.09 19.13 -1.18
N ASP A 140 -15.78 19.08 -1.42
CA ASP A 140 -15.11 18.95 -2.72
C ASP A 140 -13.74 18.23 -2.53
N ASP A 141 -12.82 18.38 -3.48
CA ASP A 141 -11.50 17.72 -3.46
C ASP A 141 -10.49 18.37 -2.49
N SER A 142 -10.83 19.47 -1.81
CA SER A 142 -9.97 20.09 -0.79
C SER A 142 -10.70 20.61 0.46
N ARG A 143 -12.04 20.70 0.45
CA ARG A 143 -12.83 21.35 1.52
C ARG A 143 -13.77 20.39 2.25
N ILE A 144 -13.95 20.65 3.54
CA ILE A 144 -14.83 19.91 4.44
C ILE A 144 -16.05 20.78 4.75
N PHE A 145 -17.26 20.21 4.69
CA PHE A 145 -18.45 21.00 4.99
C PHE A 145 -18.41 21.49 6.45
N GLY A 146 -19.03 22.63 6.70
CA GLY A 146 -19.33 23.14 8.03
C GLY A 146 -18.23 23.88 8.77
N VAL A 147 -16.95 23.65 8.47
CA VAL A 147 -15.83 24.28 9.20
C VAL A 147 -15.90 25.80 9.14
N GLU A 148 -16.00 26.38 7.94
CA GLU A 148 -16.09 27.84 7.76
C GLU A 148 -17.37 28.38 8.41
N ALA A 149 -18.49 27.67 8.28
CA ALA A 149 -19.79 28.10 8.80
C ALA A 149 -19.78 28.17 10.34
N LEU A 150 -19.18 27.18 11.00
CA LEU A 150 -19.03 27.13 12.45
C LEU A 150 -17.97 28.13 12.95
N PHE A 151 -16.91 28.38 12.17
CA PHE A 151 -15.95 29.44 12.47
C PHE A 151 -16.59 30.83 12.45
N LEU A 152 -17.48 31.13 11.51
CA LEU A 152 -18.24 32.39 11.49
C LEU A 152 -19.02 32.59 12.81
N LEU A 153 -19.67 31.54 13.31
CA LEU A 153 -20.39 31.58 14.60
C LEU A 153 -19.44 31.81 15.78
N ALA A 154 -18.34 31.05 15.84
CA ALA A 154 -17.34 31.16 16.91
C ALA A 154 -16.70 32.55 16.95
N ARG A 155 -16.38 33.13 15.78
CA ARG A 155 -15.80 34.47 15.67
C ARG A 155 -16.75 35.58 16.08
N ARG A 156 -18.06 35.42 15.83
CA ARG A 156 -19.08 36.42 16.22
C ARG A 156 -19.47 36.28 17.69
N THR A 157 -19.50 35.06 18.20
CA THR A 157 -19.93 34.72 19.56
C THR A 157 -18.90 33.76 20.18
N PRO A 158 -17.87 34.27 20.89
CA PRO A 158 -16.79 33.44 21.44
C PRO A 158 -17.22 32.32 22.40
N GLU A 159 -18.41 32.44 23.01
CA GLU A 159 -19.01 31.39 23.84
C GLU A 159 -19.38 30.12 23.05
N LEU A 160 -19.49 30.24 21.72
CA LEU A 160 -19.82 29.14 20.81
C LEU A 160 -18.59 28.47 20.18
N THR A 161 -17.37 28.89 20.52
CA THR A 161 -16.12 28.31 19.97
C THR A 161 -16.02 26.79 20.17
N TRP A 162 -16.61 26.27 21.24
CA TRP A 162 -16.65 24.83 21.49
C TRP A 162 -17.45 24.04 20.43
N LEU A 163 -18.37 24.67 19.69
CA LEU A 163 -19.11 24.01 18.61
C LEU A 163 -18.20 23.62 17.45
N LEU A 164 -17.34 24.56 17.01
CA LEU A 164 -16.32 24.25 16.01
C LEU A 164 -15.37 23.17 16.52
N ALA A 165 -14.85 23.31 17.73
CA ALA A 165 -13.97 22.31 18.32
C ALA A 165 -14.59 20.91 18.37
N ARG A 166 -15.88 20.82 18.72
CA ARG A 166 -16.62 19.55 18.80
C ARG A 166 -16.94 18.93 17.43
N PHE A 167 -16.97 19.74 16.38
CA PHE A 167 -17.12 19.29 14.99
C PHE A 167 -15.86 18.62 14.46
N LEU A 168 -14.68 18.97 15.00
CA LEU A 168 -13.40 18.40 14.61
C LEU A 168 -13.24 16.97 15.17
N ILE A 169 -13.62 15.98 14.37
CA ILE A 169 -13.57 14.55 14.71
C ILE A 169 -12.14 13.99 14.67
N PRO A 170 -11.83 12.91 15.41
CA PRO A 170 -10.50 12.28 15.42
C PRO A 170 -10.09 11.60 14.12
N ALA A 171 -11.01 10.96 13.38
CA ALA A 171 -10.73 10.26 12.13
C ALA A 171 -10.51 11.25 10.96
N TRP A 172 -9.46 12.06 11.08
CA TRP A 172 -9.11 13.15 10.18
C TRP A 172 -7.91 12.72 9.31
N ASP A 173 -8.01 12.91 7.99
CA ASP A 173 -6.96 12.52 7.03
C ASP A 173 -5.89 13.62 6.94
N ASN A 174 -4.79 13.47 7.69
CA ASN A 174 -3.68 14.44 7.70
C ASN A 174 -2.79 14.39 6.43
N VAL A 175 -3.13 13.58 5.43
CA VAL A 175 -2.41 13.57 4.14
C VAL A 175 -3.07 14.53 3.15
N TYR A 176 -4.40 14.61 3.18
CA TYR A 176 -5.18 15.40 2.22
C TYR A 176 -5.98 16.57 2.83
N SER A 177 -6.02 16.71 4.17
CA SER A 177 -6.81 17.76 4.86
C SER A 177 -6.00 18.64 5.82
N ASN A 178 -4.78 19.02 5.43
CA ASN A 178 -3.93 19.94 6.22
C ASN A 178 -4.48 21.38 6.24
N GLY A 179 -4.21 22.12 7.33
CA GLY A 179 -4.52 23.55 7.46
C GLY A 179 -5.72 23.89 8.33
N TYR A 180 -6.58 22.93 8.71
CA TYR A 180 -7.75 23.21 9.54
C TYR A 180 -7.42 23.57 11.00
N GLU A 181 -6.22 23.27 11.47
CA GLU A 181 -5.71 23.74 12.76
C GLU A 181 -5.66 25.27 12.86
N GLN A 182 -5.53 25.97 11.73
CA GLN A 182 -5.44 27.44 11.68
C GLN A 182 -6.69 28.13 12.23
N TYR A 183 -7.87 27.52 12.09
CA TYR A 183 -9.11 28.07 12.63
C TYR A 183 -9.08 28.16 14.16
N MET A 184 -8.58 27.12 14.83
CA MET A 184 -8.48 27.10 16.29
C MET A 184 -7.34 27.99 16.80
N ALA A 185 -6.19 27.98 16.11
CA ALA A 185 -5.09 28.90 16.39
C ALA A 185 -5.54 30.36 16.32
N ARG A 186 -6.28 30.73 15.26
CA ARG A 186 -6.82 32.08 15.08
C ARG A 186 -7.82 32.47 16.18
N LEU A 187 -8.67 31.53 16.63
CA LEU A 187 -9.59 31.79 17.75
C LEU A 187 -8.83 31.97 19.08
N LEU A 188 -7.74 31.23 19.29
CA LEU A 188 -6.89 31.40 20.46
C LEU A 188 -6.17 32.75 20.43
N GLU A 189 -5.63 33.17 19.28
CA GLU A 189 -4.98 34.47 19.09
C GLU A 189 -5.87 35.63 19.55
N LEU A 190 -7.15 35.57 19.18
CA LEU A 190 -8.11 36.63 19.41
C LEU A 190 -8.66 36.66 20.84
N ASN A 191 -8.75 35.52 21.51
CA ASN A 191 -9.45 35.38 22.80
C ASN A 191 -8.51 35.04 23.98
N GLY A 192 -7.28 34.60 23.71
CA GLY A 192 -6.38 33.99 24.69
C GLY A 192 -6.99 32.75 25.37
N TRP A 193 -6.30 32.21 26.37
CA TRP A 193 -6.81 31.11 27.21
C TRP A 193 -7.91 31.58 28.18
N SER A 194 -9.07 31.94 27.62
CA SER A 194 -10.29 32.26 28.34
C SER A 194 -11.07 31.00 28.73
N PRO A 195 -12.05 31.08 29.66
CA PRO A 195 -12.94 29.95 29.97
C PRO A 195 -13.60 29.32 28.74
N ASN A 196 -13.92 30.12 27.72
CA ASN A 196 -14.51 29.64 26.47
C ASN A 196 -13.50 28.83 25.63
N MET A 197 -12.22 29.23 25.61
CA MET A 197 -11.16 28.48 24.93
C MET A 197 -10.78 27.20 25.68
N LEU A 198 -10.76 27.23 27.02
CA LEU A 198 -10.59 26.02 27.83
C LEU A 198 -11.72 25.02 27.55
N ARG A 199 -12.97 25.50 27.46
CA ARG A 199 -14.11 24.69 27.06
C ARG A 199 -13.92 24.14 25.64
N ALA A 200 -13.56 24.98 24.68
CA ALA A 200 -13.34 24.50 23.31
C ALA A 200 -12.24 23.43 23.24
N PHE A 201 -11.14 23.59 23.98
CA PHE A 201 -10.06 22.61 24.05
C PHE A 201 -10.55 21.24 24.53
N VAL A 202 -11.30 21.18 25.65
CA VAL A 202 -11.81 19.89 26.17
C VAL A 202 -12.94 19.29 25.32
N TRP A 203 -13.62 20.08 24.49
CA TRP A 203 -14.66 19.61 23.59
C TRP A 203 -14.13 19.17 22.21
N CYS A 204 -12.84 19.37 21.94
CA CYS A 204 -12.16 18.86 20.74
C CYS A 204 -11.74 17.40 20.95
N ASP A 205 -12.32 16.46 20.21
CA ASP A 205 -12.00 15.04 20.37
C ASP A 205 -10.73 14.63 19.62
N SER A 206 -10.43 15.27 18.49
CA SER A 206 -9.17 15.07 17.76
C SER A 206 -7.98 15.57 18.57
N ASP A 207 -7.05 14.66 18.93
CA ASP A 207 -5.87 15.01 19.73
C ASP A 207 -4.88 15.89 18.96
N HIS A 208 -4.67 15.59 17.67
CA HIS A 208 -3.86 16.39 16.76
C HIS A 208 -4.40 17.82 16.60
N LEU A 209 -5.69 17.98 16.27
CA LEU A 209 -6.29 19.31 16.09
C LEU A 209 -6.40 20.09 17.41
N ARG A 210 -6.37 19.39 18.55
CA ARG A 210 -6.31 20.03 19.88
C ARG A 210 -4.97 20.74 20.10
N GLN A 211 -3.86 20.15 19.68
CA GLN A 211 -2.56 20.85 19.65
C GLN A 211 -2.55 22.02 18.66
N GLY A 212 -3.32 21.89 17.57
CA GLY A 212 -3.54 22.93 16.56
C GLY A 212 -3.91 24.31 17.09
N PHE A 213 -4.40 24.41 18.33
CA PHE A 213 -4.62 25.68 19.02
C PHE A 213 -3.35 26.53 19.16
N PHE A 214 -2.19 25.89 19.34
CA PHE A 214 -0.94 26.60 19.66
C PHE A 214 0.30 26.03 18.97
N TYR A 215 0.20 24.89 18.29
CA TYR A 215 1.32 24.19 17.67
C TYR A 215 0.88 23.48 16.38
N SER A 216 1.73 23.55 15.35
CA SER A 216 1.55 22.82 14.09
C SER A 216 2.63 21.76 13.97
N GLY A 217 2.24 20.48 14.03
CA GLY A 217 3.16 19.34 13.88
C GLY A 217 3.81 19.29 12.49
N GLU A 218 3.11 19.73 11.43
CA GLU A 218 3.67 19.76 10.06
C GLU A 218 4.82 20.76 9.89
N THR A 219 4.76 21.88 10.62
CA THR A 219 5.79 22.94 10.51
C THR A 219 6.78 22.94 11.66
N GLY A 220 6.49 22.21 12.75
CA GLY A 220 7.19 22.30 14.02
C GLY A 220 7.07 23.68 14.69
N ILE A 221 6.17 24.55 14.20
CA ILE A 221 6.07 25.93 14.69
C ILE A 221 5.02 25.99 15.80
N GLN A 222 5.47 26.43 16.97
CA GLN A 222 4.60 26.88 18.04
C GLN A 222 4.10 28.29 17.73
N SER A 223 2.82 28.43 17.45
CA SER A 223 2.18 29.72 17.14
C SER A 223 1.78 30.48 18.41
N HIS A 224 1.41 29.80 19.49
CA HIS A 224 0.87 30.40 20.72
C HIS A 224 1.39 29.70 21.99
N GLN A 225 1.06 30.22 23.18
CA GLN A 225 1.44 29.58 24.45
C GLN A 225 0.69 28.23 24.63
N PRO A 226 1.37 27.11 24.95
CA PRO A 226 0.73 25.83 25.22
C PRO A 226 -0.17 25.88 26.46
N LEU A 227 -1.22 25.07 26.48
CA LEU A 227 -2.17 25.09 27.59
C LEU A 227 -1.52 24.67 28.91
N ALA A 228 -0.60 23.69 28.87
CA ALA A 228 0.10 23.22 30.07
C ALA A 228 0.87 24.36 30.75
N ASP A 229 1.57 25.19 29.98
CA ASP A 229 2.32 26.33 30.49
C ASP A 229 1.40 27.42 31.04
N PHE A 230 0.29 27.69 30.34
CA PHE A 230 -0.71 28.65 30.80
C PHE A 230 -1.29 28.24 32.17
N LEU A 231 -1.64 26.96 32.36
CA LEU A 231 -2.19 26.44 33.62
C LEU A 231 -1.14 26.45 34.74
N LYS A 232 0.13 26.16 34.45
CA LYS A 232 1.23 26.29 35.43
C LYS A 232 1.42 27.74 35.89
N GLN A 233 1.31 28.71 34.98
CA GLN A 233 1.42 30.14 35.29
C GLN A 233 0.15 30.70 35.95
N ASN A 234 -1.00 30.06 35.74
CA ASN A 234 -2.31 30.46 36.25
C ASN A 234 -2.99 29.31 37.01
N PRO A 235 -2.42 28.83 38.13
CA PRO A 235 -2.91 27.64 38.83
C PRO A 235 -4.35 27.76 39.34
N GLN A 236 -4.86 28.98 39.49
CA GLN A 236 -6.27 29.26 39.81
C GLN A 236 -7.26 28.85 38.70
N GLN A 237 -6.80 28.70 37.45
CA GLN A 237 -7.64 28.24 36.32
C GLN A 237 -7.69 26.71 36.20
N TYR A 238 -6.75 26.00 36.83
CA TYR A 238 -6.70 24.53 36.75
C TYR A 238 -7.93 23.82 37.34
N PRO A 239 -8.51 24.26 38.47
CA PRO A 239 -9.78 23.69 38.95
C PRO A 239 -10.91 23.81 37.92
N LEU A 240 -10.98 24.91 37.17
CA LEU A 240 -11.95 25.09 36.10
C LEU A 240 -11.69 24.12 34.94
N PHE A 241 -10.43 23.94 34.53
CA PHE A 241 -10.07 22.94 33.51
C PHE A 241 -10.52 21.52 33.92
N LYS A 242 -10.21 21.09 35.15
CA LYS A 242 -10.63 19.77 35.66
C LYS A 242 -12.15 19.64 35.68
N GLN A 243 -12.86 20.68 36.14
CA GLN A 243 -14.32 20.69 36.13
C GLN A 243 -14.88 20.55 34.72
N LEU A 244 -14.36 21.30 33.74
CA LEU A 244 -14.81 21.25 32.35
C LEU A 244 -14.51 19.90 31.70
N LEU A 245 -13.37 19.29 31.98
CA LEU A 245 -13.02 17.94 31.49
C LEU A 245 -13.92 16.87 32.11
N SER A 246 -14.15 16.91 33.43
CA SER A 246 -15.10 16.02 34.08
C SER A 246 -16.51 16.19 33.52
N GLU A 247 -16.99 17.43 33.37
CA GLU A 247 -18.30 17.72 32.77
C GLU A 247 -18.38 17.18 31.34
N ARG A 248 -17.33 17.34 30.54
CA ARG A 248 -17.26 16.81 29.18
C ARG A 248 -17.41 15.29 29.16
N LEU A 249 -16.58 14.57 29.91
CA LEU A 249 -16.50 13.10 29.86
C LEU A 249 -17.70 12.41 30.54
N LEU A 250 -18.28 13.03 31.56
CA LEU A 250 -19.51 12.53 32.19
C LEU A 250 -20.75 12.73 31.30
N ASN A 251 -20.77 13.78 30.47
CA ASN A 251 -21.91 14.05 29.58
C ASN A 251 -21.79 13.36 28.23
N SER A 252 -20.57 13.18 27.71
CA SER A 252 -20.35 12.48 26.46
C SER A 252 -18.94 11.87 26.42
N PRO A 253 -18.80 10.65 25.91
CA PRO A 253 -17.49 10.03 25.74
C PRO A 253 -16.61 10.79 24.72
N LYS A 254 -15.30 10.63 24.85
CA LYS A 254 -14.30 11.05 23.84
C LYS A 254 -14.44 10.14 22.61
N LEU A 255 -14.47 10.74 21.42
CA LEU A 255 -14.42 9.99 20.16
C LEU A 255 -12.97 9.53 19.88
N LEU A 256 -12.77 8.33 19.32
CA LEU A 256 -11.46 7.77 18.95
C LEU A 256 -11.31 7.61 17.43
N ALA A 257 -10.08 7.59 16.91
CA ALA A 257 -9.82 7.63 15.46
C ALA A 257 -9.90 6.28 14.73
N ALA A 258 -9.57 5.16 15.40
CA ALA A 258 -9.46 3.83 14.79
C ALA A 258 -10.13 2.77 15.68
N GLU A 259 -10.88 1.84 15.09
CA GLU A 259 -11.63 0.78 15.79
C GLU A 259 -10.72 -0.37 16.28
N ASP A 260 -9.45 -0.35 15.87
CA ASP A 260 -8.43 -1.41 16.00
C ASP A 260 -7.96 -1.67 17.45
N ARG A 261 -8.47 -0.93 18.44
CA ARG A 261 -8.12 -1.12 19.86
C ARG A 261 -9.32 -1.54 20.71
N PRO A 262 -9.14 -2.39 21.73
CA PRO A 262 -10.17 -2.59 22.73
C PRO A 262 -10.40 -1.28 23.50
N LEU A 263 -11.64 -0.80 23.61
CA LEU A 263 -12.00 0.42 24.37
C LEU A 263 -11.46 0.39 25.81
N GLY A 264 -11.29 -0.79 26.41
CA GLY A 264 -10.75 -0.98 27.75
C GLY A 264 -9.26 -0.64 27.91
N ARG A 265 -8.50 -0.49 26.80
CA ARG A 265 -7.07 -0.15 26.83
C ARG A 265 -6.78 1.33 26.57
N VAL A 266 -7.81 2.14 26.27
CA VAL A 266 -7.62 3.56 25.90
C VAL A 266 -7.89 4.48 27.09
N ASP A 267 -6.93 5.36 27.35
CA ASP A 267 -6.96 6.29 28.47
C ASP A 267 -7.38 7.70 28.02
N ALA A 268 -8.70 7.94 28.00
CA ALA A 268 -9.26 9.21 27.54
C ALA A 268 -8.72 10.43 28.31
N VAL A 269 -8.47 10.30 29.62
CA VAL A 269 -7.98 11.40 30.46
C VAL A 269 -6.53 11.72 30.11
N LEU A 270 -5.68 10.71 29.94
CA LEU A 270 -4.29 10.88 29.50
C LEU A 270 -4.18 11.68 28.20
N HIS A 271 -4.99 11.34 27.19
CA HIS A 271 -4.95 11.99 25.88
C HIS A 271 -5.19 13.51 25.98
N PHE A 272 -6.14 13.95 26.83
CA PHE A 272 -6.37 15.38 27.08
C PHE A 272 -5.19 16.07 27.75
N PHE A 273 -4.46 15.40 28.64
CA PHE A 273 -3.30 16.00 29.30
C PHE A 273 -2.07 16.06 28.40
N VAL A 274 -1.81 15.01 27.62
CA VAL A 274 -0.66 14.94 26.69
C VAL A 274 -0.76 16.02 25.62
N SER A 275 -1.94 16.18 25.02
CA SER A 275 -2.22 17.22 24.00
C SER A 275 -2.13 18.68 24.50
N MET A 276 -1.92 18.93 25.79
CA MET A 276 -1.67 20.29 26.31
C MET A 276 -0.24 20.80 26.04
N TYR A 277 0.65 19.91 25.59
CA TYR A 277 2.06 20.18 25.32
C TYR A 277 2.34 20.18 23.80
N PRO A 278 3.34 20.93 23.32
CA PRO A 278 3.72 20.96 21.91
C PRO A 278 4.66 19.79 21.58
N ILE A 279 4.10 18.58 21.45
CA ILE A 279 4.89 17.34 21.30
C ILE A 279 4.45 16.61 20.03
N GLU A 280 5.43 16.16 19.23
CA GLU A 280 5.22 15.30 18.07
C GLU A 280 5.10 13.84 18.52
N PHE A 281 3.87 13.40 18.80
CA PHE A 281 3.56 12.00 19.07
C PHE A 281 2.82 11.36 17.91
N ALA A 282 3.03 10.06 17.74
CA ALA A 282 2.17 9.22 16.93
C ALA A 282 0.81 9.13 17.64
N TRP A 283 -0.16 9.94 17.26
CA TRP A 283 -1.46 10.03 17.96
C TRP A 283 -2.31 8.75 17.91
N PHE A 284 -1.98 7.83 17.00
CA PHE A 284 -2.52 6.46 16.96
C PHE A 284 -1.94 5.56 18.06
N GLU A 285 -0.77 5.91 18.60
CA GLU A 285 -0.01 5.13 19.58
C GLU A 285 0.59 6.03 20.68
N VAL A 286 -0.24 6.92 21.23
CA VAL A 286 0.19 7.88 22.28
C VAL A 286 0.87 7.16 23.43
N GLU A 287 0.29 6.05 23.90
CA GLU A 287 0.82 5.32 25.05
C GLU A 287 2.22 4.74 24.80
N GLN A 288 2.61 4.50 23.54
CA GLN A 288 3.92 3.96 23.14
C GLN A 288 4.91 5.05 22.66
N SER A 289 4.50 6.32 22.68
CA SER A 289 5.29 7.42 22.15
C SER A 289 6.53 7.72 23.02
N GLU A 290 7.68 7.93 22.37
CA GLU A 290 8.95 8.22 23.03
C GLU A 290 8.86 9.53 23.85
N GLY A 291 9.31 9.50 25.11
CA GLY A 291 9.28 10.66 26.00
C GLY A 291 7.98 10.87 26.77
N LEU A 292 6.95 10.04 26.56
CA LEU A 292 5.72 10.08 27.36
C LEU A 292 6.01 9.88 28.86
N ASP A 293 6.84 8.91 29.22
CA ASP A 293 7.16 8.63 30.63
C ASP A 293 7.81 9.85 31.32
N THR A 294 8.76 10.50 30.64
CA THR A 294 9.38 11.75 31.14
C THR A 294 8.36 12.86 31.34
N LEU A 295 7.36 12.96 30.46
CA LEU A 295 6.27 13.92 30.60
C LEU A 295 5.38 13.58 31.80
N LEU A 296 5.05 12.30 31.98
CA LEU A 296 4.20 11.80 33.07
C LEU A 296 4.84 11.99 34.45
N GLU A 297 6.15 11.79 34.55
CA GLU A 297 6.91 12.03 35.78
C GLU A 297 7.09 13.53 36.10
N SER A 298 6.89 14.41 35.11
CA SER A 298 7.13 15.84 35.29
C SER A 298 6.18 16.47 36.32
N GLN A 299 6.72 17.42 37.10
CA GLN A 299 5.92 18.15 38.08
C GLN A 299 4.85 19.02 37.37
N PHE A 300 3.59 18.81 37.72
CA PHE A 300 2.44 19.55 37.21
C PHE A 300 1.62 20.14 38.36
N ILE A 301 1.76 21.46 38.57
CA ILE A 301 1.04 22.29 39.55
C ILE A 301 1.28 21.89 41.03
N ARG A 302 0.92 20.67 41.46
CA ARG A 302 1.07 20.18 42.84
C ARG A 302 1.68 18.79 42.97
N ALA A 303 1.52 17.94 41.96
CA ALA A 303 1.91 16.53 41.95
C ALA A 303 2.62 16.20 40.62
N SER A 304 2.99 14.95 40.37
CA SER A 304 3.39 14.55 39.02
C SER A 304 2.17 14.59 38.08
N LEU A 305 2.43 14.68 36.77
CA LEU A 305 1.37 14.64 35.78
C LEU A 305 0.60 13.30 35.83
N GLU A 306 1.31 12.18 36.03
CA GLU A 306 0.71 10.84 36.19
C GLU A 306 -0.25 10.76 37.38
N GLU A 307 0.13 11.32 38.54
CA GLU A 307 -0.72 11.36 39.73
C GLU A 307 -2.00 12.16 39.48
N GLU A 308 -1.87 13.35 38.88
CA GLU A 308 -3.04 14.19 38.58
C GLU A 308 -3.99 13.54 37.56
N ILE A 309 -3.45 12.86 36.55
CA ILE A 309 -4.24 12.11 35.56
C ILE A 309 -4.96 10.93 36.25
N SER A 310 -4.24 10.15 37.04
CA SER A 310 -4.77 8.96 37.72
C SER A 310 -5.87 9.33 38.72
N ASP A 311 -5.67 10.39 39.50
CA ASP A 311 -6.65 10.85 40.48
C ASP A 311 -7.90 11.42 39.81
N LEU A 312 -7.73 12.18 38.72
CA LEU A 312 -8.87 12.70 37.97
C LEU A 312 -9.65 11.58 37.27
N ARG A 313 -8.95 10.61 36.68
CA ARG A 313 -9.58 9.43 36.06
C ARG A 313 -10.41 8.67 37.09
N ALA A 314 -9.82 8.28 38.21
CA ALA A 314 -10.54 7.56 39.27
C ALA A 314 -11.76 8.35 39.76
N ALA A 315 -11.63 9.68 39.89
CA ALA A 315 -12.75 10.55 40.28
C ALA A 315 -13.88 10.58 39.23
N ILE A 316 -13.56 10.60 37.93
CA ILE A 316 -14.54 10.57 36.83
C ILE A 316 -15.19 9.18 36.72
N GLU A 317 -14.38 8.11 36.72
CA GLU A 317 -14.87 6.72 36.61
C GLU A 317 -15.80 6.34 37.76
N SER A 318 -15.53 6.82 38.97
CA SER A 318 -16.43 6.61 40.12
C SER A 318 -17.82 7.24 39.97
N GLN A 319 -17.96 8.21 39.06
CA GLN A 319 -19.21 8.94 38.77
C GLN A 319 -19.81 8.57 37.41
N ALA A 320 -19.04 7.97 36.52
CA ALA A 320 -19.46 7.62 35.19
C ALA A 320 -20.39 6.40 35.20
N SER A 321 -21.42 6.42 34.35
CA SER A 321 -22.33 5.28 34.17
C SER A 321 -21.95 4.40 32.97
N GLY A 322 -20.89 4.73 32.23
CA GLY A 322 -20.45 4.05 31.02
C GLY A 322 -19.00 4.41 30.65
N ALA A 323 -18.52 3.91 29.51
CA ALA A 323 -17.15 4.15 29.05
C ALA A 323 -16.86 5.63 28.79
N LEU A 324 -15.63 6.06 29.06
CA LEU A 324 -15.17 7.45 28.85
C LEU A 324 -14.76 7.73 27.39
N ALA A 325 -14.64 6.70 26.57
CA ALA A 325 -14.31 6.76 25.16
C ALA A 325 -15.27 5.91 24.31
N CYS A 326 -15.41 6.26 23.03
CA CYS A 326 -16.24 5.55 22.06
C CYS A 326 -15.69 5.75 20.64
N TYR A 327 -16.04 4.86 19.70
CA TYR A 327 -15.76 5.05 18.28
C TYR A 327 -16.81 5.89 17.55
N ARG A 328 -18.06 5.90 18.04
CA ARG A 328 -19.19 6.67 17.48
C ARG A 328 -20.16 7.13 18.59
N CYS A 329 -20.87 8.25 18.37
CA CYS A 329 -21.83 8.82 19.33
C CYS A 329 -23.30 8.66 18.90
N GLY A 330 -24.22 8.42 19.86
CA GLY A 330 -25.67 8.58 19.66
C GLY A 330 -26.46 7.30 19.34
N ILE A 331 -25.83 6.13 19.43
CA ILE A 331 -26.49 4.85 19.16
C ILE A 331 -27.10 4.34 20.47
N THR A 332 -28.40 4.58 20.68
CA THR A 332 -29.16 3.74 21.62
C THR A 332 -29.17 2.31 21.09
N GLU A 333 -28.79 1.36 21.93
CA GLU A 333 -28.63 -0.10 21.71
C GLU A 333 -29.75 -0.85 20.95
N ASN A 334 -30.78 -0.24 20.35
CA ASN A 334 -31.96 -0.96 19.86
C ASN A 334 -32.52 -0.61 18.47
N ALA A 335 -31.84 0.13 17.58
CA ALA A 335 -32.37 0.28 16.20
C ALA A 335 -31.32 0.40 15.09
N GLU A 336 -30.20 1.10 15.35
CA GLU A 336 -29.07 1.23 14.40
C GLU A 336 -27.81 0.49 14.90
N THR A 337 -27.72 0.11 16.18
CA THR A 337 -26.71 -0.85 16.68
C THR A 337 -26.81 -2.20 15.96
N ASN A 338 -28.01 -2.74 15.69
CA ASN A 338 -28.11 -3.97 14.89
C ASN A 338 -27.70 -3.80 13.40
N ALA A 339 -27.49 -2.56 12.95
CA ALA A 339 -26.98 -2.23 11.62
C ALA A 339 -25.48 -2.04 11.62
N ASP A 340 -24.99 -1.25 12.58
CA ASP A 340 -23.64 -0.71 12.58
C ASP A 340 -22.74 -1.41 13.63
N GLU A 341 -23.27 -2.03 14.70
CA GLU A 341 -22.53 -3.12 15.40
C GLU A 341 -22.43 -4.34 14.50
N GLN A 342 -23.34 -4.48 13.52
CA GLN A 342 -23.15 -5.38 12.40
C GLN A 342 -22.04 -4.84 11.46
N GLU A 343 -22.04 -3.56 11.04
CA GLU A 343 -20.90 -2.97 10.27
C GLU A 343 -19.53 -3.19 10.92
N GLY A 344 -19.39 -2.90 12.21
CA GLY A 344 -18.13 -3.08 12.96
C GLY A 344 -17.81 -4.55 13.25
N SER A 345 -18.79 -5.38 13.62
CA SER A 345 -18.55 -6.82 13.83
C SER A 345 -18.32 -7.61 12.54
N TYR A 346 -18.50 -7.00 11.36
CA TYR A 346 -18.12 -7.60 10.08
C TYR A 346 -16.68 -7.26 9.67
N GLN A 347 -16.02 -6.35 10.40
CA GLN A 347 -14.61 -5.97 10.23
C GLN A 347 -13.72 -6.44 11.38
N ASP A 348 -14.28 -6.82 12.55
CA ASP A 348 -13.53 -7.55 13.58
C ASP A 348 -12.96 -8.86 13.00
N GLU A 349 -11.71 -9.15 13.35
CA GLU A 349 -10.79 -10.19 12.86
C GLU A 349 -11.30 -11.66 12.96
N ASP A 350 -12.60 -11.90 13.16
CA ASP A 350 -13.20 -13.18 13.54
C ASP A 350 -14.27 -13.75 12.56
N ASP A 351 -14.49 -13.16 11.37
CA ASP A 351 -15.52 -13.67 10.43
C ASP A 351 -15.09 -13.82 8.95
N GLU A 352 -13.82 -14.15 8.68
CA GLU A 352 -13.42 -14.83 7.43
C GLU A 352 -13.87 -16.31 7.36
N ARG A 353 -14.73 -16.75 8.28
CA ARG A 353 -15.14 -18.15 8.37
C ARG A 353 -15.98 -18.56 7.16
N PRO A 354 -15.73 -19.76 6.57
CA PRO A 354 -16.49 -20.26 5.44
C PRO A 354 -18.01 -20.20 5.66
N GLY A 355 -18.75 -19.79 4.63
CA GLY A 355 -20.21 -19.65 4.60
C GLY A 355 -20.74 -18.27 4.95
N ARG A 356 -19.88 -17.25 5.07
CA ARG A 356 -20.24 -15.87 5.48
C ARG A 356 -21.41 -15.30 4.67
N LEU A 357 -21.30 -15.29 3.35
CA LEU A 357 -22.36 -14.77 2.47
C LEU A 357 -23.68 -15.54 2.63
N LEU A 358 -23.64 -16.86 2.82
CA LEU A 358 -24.85 -17.67 3.04
C LEU A 358 -25.56 -17.30 4.35
N ARG A 359 -24.80 -16.99 5.41
CA ARG A 359 -25.34 -16.49 6.69
C ARG A 359 -26.01 -15.13 6.49
N LEU A 360 -25.37 -14.22 5.76
CA LEU A 360 -25.86 -12.87 5.47
C LEU A 360 -27.10 -12.88 4.56
N LEU A 361 -27.16 -13.83 3.62
CA LEU A 361 -28.25 -13.95 2.65
C LEU A 361 -29.53 -14.55 3.24
N LYS A 362 -29.40 -15.48 4.19
CA LYS A 362 -30.53 -16.26 4.75
C LYS A 362 -31.68 -15.40 5.29
N PRO A 363 -31.45 -14.32 6.06
CA PRO A 363 -32.52 -13.43 6.51
C PRO A 363 -33.34 -12.84 5.35
N LEU A 364 -32.68 -12.43 4.26
CA LEU A 364 -33.37 -11.86 3.10
C LEU A 364 -34.23 -12.91 2.40
N VAL A 365 -33.70 -14.12 2.20
CA VAL A 365 -34.45 -15.24 1.58
C VAL A 365 -35.68 -15.59 2.40
N LEU A 366 -35.56 -15.69 3.73
CA LEU A 366 -36.68 -16.02 4.62
C LEU A 366 -37.74 -14.92 4.67
N ALA A 367 -37.36 -13.66 4.43
CA ALA A 367 -38.29 -12.52 4.37
C ALA A 367 -39.12 -12.47 3.08
N GLN A 368 -38.73 -13.19 2.02
CA GLN A 368 -39.47 -13.21 0.76
C GLN A 368 -40.76 -14.03 0.83
N PRO A 369 -41.71 -13.80 -0.11
CA PRO A 369 -42.86 -14.69 -0.27
C PRO A 369 -42.41 -16.15 -0.45
N GLN A 370 -42.94 -17.04 0.40
CA GLN A 370 -42.54 -18.45 0.46
C GLN A 370 -41.06 -18.68 0.84
N GLY A 371 -40.44 -17.78 1.60
CA GLY A 371 -39.01 -17.80 1.92
C GLY A 371 -38.47 -19.13 2.49
N ALA A 372 -39.22 -19.82 3.36
CA ALA A 372 -38.82 -21.15 3.85
C ALA A 372 -38.78 -22.21 2.73
N ALA A 373 -39.72 -22.15 1.78
CA ALA A 373 -39.72 -23.02 0.62
C ALA A 373 -38.63 -22.61 -0.39
N LEU A 374 -38.31 -21.31 -0.51
CA LEU A 374 -37.20 -20.81 -1.31
C LEU A 374 -35.84 -21.27 -0.75
N TRP A 375 -35.68 -21.27 0.57
CA TRP A 375 -34.49 -21.83 1.23
C TRP A 375 -34.39 -23.36 1.03
N GLN A 376 -35.51 -24.08 1.08
CA GLN A 376 -35.53 -25.51 0.77
C GLN A 376 -35.17 -25.78 -0.70
N TYR A 377 -35.59 -24.91 -1.62
CA TYR A 377 -35.17 -24.99 -3.01
C TYR A 377 -33.65 -24.87 -3.14
N LEU A 378 -33.01 -23.88 -2.49
CA LEU A 378 -31.55 -23.77 -2.45
C LEU A 378 -30.90 -25.07 -1.97
N HIS A 379 -31.41 -25.64 -0.88
CA HIS A 379 -30.88 -26.87 -0.26
C HIS A 379 -30.92 -28.11 -1.17
N ASP A 380 -32.09 -28.49 -1.70
CA ASP A 380 -32.26 -29.76 -2.44
C ASP A 380 -33.03 -29.67 -3.77
N GLY A 381 -33.63 -28.53 -4.08
CA GLY A 381 -34.36 -28.28 -5.33
C GLY A 381 -35.81 -28.75 -5.35
N SER A 382 -36.35 -29.32 -4.25
CA SER A 382 -37.70 -29.90 -4.19
C SER A 382 -38.86 -28.90 -4.26
N GLN A 383 -38.60 -27.59 -4.09
CA GLN A 383 -39.59 -26.50 -4.00
C GLN A 383 -39.47 -25.47 -5.14
N SER A 384 -39.24 -25.89 -6.39
CA SER A 384 -39.03 -24.99 -7.54
C SER A 384 -40.16 -23.98 -7.81
N GLN A 385 -41.38 -24.26 -7.34
CA GLN A 385 -42.51 -23.31 -7.42
C GLN A 385 -42.29 -22.04 -6.60
N ALA A 386 -41.51 -22.11 -5.51
CA ALA A 386 -41.17 -20.96 -4.68
C ALA A 386 -40.25 -19.97 -5.42
N LEU A 387 -39.31 -20.49 -6.24
CA LEU A 387 -38.48 -19.68 -7.13
C LEU A 387 -39.34 -19.02 -8.23
N ALA A 388 -40.23 -19.78 -8.87
CA ALA A 388 -41.10 -19.26 -9.92
C ALA A 388 -42.07 -18.16 -9.43
N ALA A 389 -42.35 -18.12 -8.12
CA ALA A 389 -43.18 -17.10 -7.49
C ALA A 389 -42.41 -15.81 -7.13
N GLN A 390 -41.07 -15.81 -7.24
CA GLN A 390 -40.26 -14.61 -6.97
C GLN A 390 -40.51 -13.54 -8.04
N GLN A 391 -40.40 -12.28 -7.62
CA GLN A 391 -40.45 -11.12 -8.51
C GLN A 391 -39.16 -10.32 -8.32
N PRO A 392 -38.77 -9.48 -9.30
CA PRO A 392 -37.67 -8.56 -9.12
C PRO A 392 -37.93 -7.65 -7.92
N ILE A 393 -36.93 -7.48 -7.06
CA ILE A 393 -37.01 -6.63 -5.86
C ILE A 393 -35.99 -5.51 -5.98
N ALA A 394 -36.27 -4.35 -5.38
CA ALA A 394 -35.24 -3.33 -5.18
C ALA A 394 -34.29 -3.83 -4.09
N LEU A 395 -33.16 -4.39 -4.50
CA LEU A 395 -32.34 -5.23 -3.64
C LEU A 395 -31.73 -4.44 -2.48
N ILE A 396 -31.18 -3.25 -2.75
CA ILE A 396 -30.57 -2.39 -1.73
C ILE A 396 -31.59 -1.97 -0.64
N PRO A 397 -32.78 -1.42 -0.97
CA PRO A 397 -33.82 -1.19 0.03
C PRO A 397 -34.27 -2.45 0.78
N ALA A 398 -34.34 -3.60 0.10
CA ALA A 398 -34.76 -4.86 0.72
C ALA A 398 -33.72 -5.38 1.72
N CYS A 399 -32.42 -5.31 1.38
CA CYS A 399 -31.31 -5.63 2.29
C CYS A 399 -31.33 -4.70 3.51
N LYS A 400 -31.39 -3.37 3.31
CA LYS A 400 -31.49 -2.41 4.42
C LYS A 400 -32.64 -2.71 5.38
N ALA A 401 -33.77 -3.20 4.86
CA ALA A 401 -34.95 -3.48 5.67
C ALA A 401 -34.97 -4.87 6.34
N LYS A 402 -34.26 -5.87 5.80
CA LYS A 402 -34.43 -7.29 6.17
C LYS A 402 -33.14 -8.10 6.35
N ALA A 403 -32.00 -7.62 5.84
CA ALA A 403 -30.70 -8.28 5.87
C ALA A 403 -29.59 -7.23 5.78
N LEU A 404 -29.33 -6.54 6.89
CA LEU A 404 -28.47 -5.36 6.93
C LEU A 404 -27.00 -5.72 6.72
N GLY A 405 -26.51 -6.81 7.32
CA GLY A 405 -25.18 -7.34 7.02
C GLY A 405 -24.95 -7.69 5.54
N LEU A 406 -25.97 -8.16 4.82
CA LEU A 406 -25.86 -8.35 3.36
C LEU A 406 -25.75 -7.02 2.61
N TYR A 407 -26.38 -5.94 3.11
CA TYR A 407 -26.24 -4.62 2.51
C TYR A 407 -24.80 -4.10 2.61
N HIS A 408 -24.18 -4.19 3.78
CA HIS A 408 -22.79 -3.75 3.98
C HIS A 408 -21.82 -4.55 3.11
N TYR A 409 -21.96 -5.88 3.14
CA TYR A 409 -21.18 -6.78 2.28
C TYR A 409 -21.30 -6.39 0.79
N ILE A 410 -22.49 -6.04 0.30
CA ILE A 410 -22.66 -5.57 -1.08
C ILE A 410 -21.96 -4.23 -1.34
N VAL A 411 -22.03 -3.28 -0.40
CA VAL A 411 -21.46 -1.94 -0.58
C VAL A 411 -19.92 -1.94 -0.56
N ASP A 412 -19.30 -2.90 0.14
CA ASP A 412 -17.84 -3.08 0.13
C ASP A 412 -17.31 -3.39 -1.29
N TYR A 413 -18.04 -4.20 -2.06
CA TYR A 413 -17.72 -4.46 -3.47
C TYR A 413 -18.32 -3.42 -4.42
N CYS A 414 -19.41 -2.75 -4.01
CA CYS A 414 -20.17 -1.82 -4.84
C CYS A 414 -20.31 -0.45 -4.15
N VAL A 415 -19.21 0.33 -4.12
CA VAL A 415 -19.13 1.65 -3.45
C VAL A 415 -20.25 2.63 -3.87
N THR A 416 -20.89 2.40 -5.03
CA THR A 416 -22.00 3.22 -5.56
C THR A 416 -23.33 2.46 -5.77
N ALA A 417 -23.59 1.37 -5.03
CA ALA A 417 -24.80 0.56 -5.19
C ALA A 417 -26.11 1.27 -4.84
N GLU A 418 -26.63 2.07 -5.76
CA GLU A 418 -27.95 2.72 -5.68
C GLU A 418 -29.06 1.93 -6.39
N SER A 419 -28.73 0.91 -7.19
CA SER A 419 -29.69 0.16 -7.99
C SER A 419 -29.26 -1.28 -8.23
N ASN A 420 -30.21 -2.14 -8.63
CA ASN A 420 -29.93 -3.51 -9.06
C ASN A 420 -28.94 -3.58 -10.23
N ARG A 421 -28.78 -2.50 -11.01
CA ARG A 421 -27.80 -2.46 -12.09
C ARG A 421 -26.37 -2.48 -11.55
N HIS A 422 -26.07 -1.69 -10.52
CA HIS A 422 -24.73 -1.67 -9.94
C HIS A 422 -24.42 -3.00 -9.25
N VAL A 423 -25.40 -3.59 -8.55
CA VAL A 423 -25.24 -4.93 -7.96
C VAL A 423 -25.04 -6.00 -9.04
N ALA A 424 -25.73 -5.88 -10.17
CA ALA A 424 -25.57 -6.78 -11.30
C ALA A 424 -24.17 -6.68 -11.93
N GLU A 425 -23.64 -5.46 -12.07
CA GLU A 425 -22.30 -5.20 -12.61
C GLU A 425 -21.18 -5.82 -11.74
N GLU A 426 -21.38 -5.93 -10.42
CA GLU A 426 -20.40 -6.46 -9.47
C GLU A 426 -20.82 -7.81 -8.84
N LEU A 427 -21.81 -8.50 -9.42
CA LEU A 427 -22.37 -9.72 -8.81
C LEU A 427 -21.33 -10.84 -8.67
N SER A 428 -20.38 -10.92 -9.59
CA SER A 428 -19.27 -11.88 -9.56
C SER A 428 -18.41 -11.68 -8.31
N SER A 429 -18.00 -10.43 -8.05
CA SER A 429 -17.25 -10.02 -6.86
C SER A 429 -18.00 -10.36 -5.57
N ILE A 430 -19.30 -10.04 -5.50
CA ILE A 430 -20.16 -10.35 -4.35
C ILE A 430 -20.29 -11.87 -4.12
N LEU A 431 -20.22 -12.69 -5.17
CA LEU A 431 -20.39 -14.14 -5.05
C LEU A 431 -19.06 -14.90 -4.93
N SER A 432 -17.92 -14.21 -4.95
CA SER A 432 -16.59 -14.82 -5.02
C SER A 432 -16.37 -15.86 -3.92
N ASP A 433 -16.64 -15.51 -2.67
CA ASP A 433 -16.42 -16.39 -1.52
C ASP A 433 -17.31 -17.64 -1.59
N SER A 434 -18.62 -17.46 -1.82
CA SER A 434 -19.55 -18.60 -1.94
C SER A 434 -19.29 -19.46 -3.19
N ARG A 435 -18.76 -18.88 -4.27
CA ARG A 435 -18.28 -19.65 -5.43
C ARG A 435 -17.11 -20.52 -5.00
N TYR A 436 -16.12 -19.94 -4.33
CA TYR A 436 -14.95 -20.66 -3.85
C TYR A 436 -15.33 -21.79 -2.88
N GLU A 437 -16.09 -21.48 -1.83
CA GLU A 437 -16.53 -22.43 -0.81
C GLU A 437 -17.36 -23.60 -1.37
N LEU A 438 -18.24 -23.34 -2.34
CA LEU A 438 -19.10 -24.39 -2.91
C LEU A 438 -18.41 -25.22 -3.99
N LEU A 439 -17.50 -24.63 -4.78
CA LEU A 439 -16.90 -25.31 -5.93
C LEU A 439 -15.50 -25.86 -5.64
N TYR A 440 -14.72 -25.17 -4.80
CA TYR A 440 -13.31 -25.45 -4.55
C TYR A 440 -12.96 -25.71 -3.08
N GLY A 441 -13.82 -25.29 -2.14
CA GLY A 441 -13.59 -25.46 -0.70
C GLY A 441 -13.31 -26.91 -0.34
N ASP A 442 -12.34 -27.10 0.55
CA ASP A 442 -11.92 -28.41 1.01
C ASP A 442 -12.91 -29.01 2.03
N GLN A 443 -12.56 -30.12 2.67
CA GLN A 443 -13.49 -30.76 3.61
C GLN A 443 -13.68 -29.94 4.89
N GLU A 444 -12.65 -29.23 5.35
CA GLU A 444 -12.71 -28.38 6.54
C GLU A 444 -13.60 -27.16 6.30
N ASP A 445 -13.44 -26.52 5.13
CA ASP A 445 -14.30 -25.41 4.68
C ASP A 445 -15.77 -25.82 4.62
N VAL A 446 -16.05 -27.00 4.03
CA VAL A 446 -17.42 -27.51 3.88
C VAL A 446 -18.06 -27.87 5.21
N GLU A 447 -17.28 -28.40 6.15
CA GLU A 447 -17.75 -28.72 7.50
C GLU A 447 -18.08 -27.44 8.29
N ALA A 448 -17.35 -26.34 8.06
CA ALA A 448 -17.54 -25.07 8.75
C ALA A 448 -18.88 -24.36 8.46
N PHE A 449 -19.55 -24.64 7.33
CA PHE A 449 -20.89 -24.09 7.02
C PHE A 449 -21.99 -25.16 6.84
N ALA A 450 -21.71 -26.41 7.19
CA ALA A 450 -22.66 -27.52 7.05
C ALA A 450 -23.94 -27.34 7.89
N ASP A 451 -23.90 -26.51 8.93
CA ASP A 451 -25.06 -26.12 9.74
C ASP A 451 -26.06 -25.24 8.98
N ILE A 452 -25.60 -24.49 7.97
CA ILE A 452 -26.41 -23.56 7.18
C ILE A 452 -26.89 -24.22 5.89
N LEU A 453 -25.97 -24.85 5.16
CA LEU A 453 -26.23 -25.47 3.86
C LEU A 453 -25.50 -26.82 3.75
N PRO A 454 -26.06 -27.89 4.34
CA PRO A 454 -25.39 -29.18 4.33
C PRO A 454 -25.30 -29.75 2.91
N SER A 455 -24.13 -30.33 2.62
CA SER A 455 -23.85 -31.01 1.35
C SER A 455 -23.10 -32.30 1.61
N LYS A 456 -23.31 -33.32 0.76
CA LYS A 456 -22.64 -34.63 0.89
C LYS A 456 -21.66 -34.92 -0.24
N SER A 457 -21.63 -34.06 -1.26
CA SER A 457 -20.79 -34.23 -2.44
C SER A 457 -20.59 -32.91 -3.17
N LEU A 458 -19.50 -32.82 -3.95
CA LEU A 458 -19.25 -31.70 -4.85
C LEU A 458 -20.41 -31.48 -5.84
N GLN A 459 -20.97 -32.55 -6.40
CA GLN A 459 -22.10 -32.44 -7.32
C GLN A 459 -23.32 -31.77 -6.66
N GLN A 460 -23.56 -32.02 -5.37
CA GLN A 460 -24.63 -31.34 -4.64
C GLN A 460 -24.30 -29.85 -4.44
N ARG A 461 -23.05 -29.50 -4.11
CA ARG A 461 -22.61 -28.11 -3.96
C ARG A 461 -22.68 -27.32 -5.27
N GLN A 462 -22.27 -27.91 -6.38
CA GLN A 462 -22.42 -27.36 -7.73
C GLN A 462 -23.88 -27.01 -8.04
N GLN A 463 -24.82 -27.90 -7.69
CA GLN A 463 -26.25 -27.63 -7.85
C GLN A 463 -26.76 -26.56 -6.88
N GLN A 464 -26.24 -26.49 -5.65
CA GLN A 464 -26.57 -25.45 -4.69
C GLN A 464 -26.11 -24.07 -5.16
N TYR A 465 -24.91 -23.96 -5.75
CA TYR A 465 -24.39 -22.72 -6.34
C TYR A 465 -25.26 -22.24 -7.52
N LEU A 466 -25.67 -23.14 -8.42
CA LEU A 466 -26.60 -22.77 -9.50
C LEU A 466 -27.95 -22.27 -8.97
N ARG A 467 -28.46 -22.85 -7.87
CA ARG A 467 -29.72 -22.41 -7.26
C ARG A 467 -29.59 -21.11 -6.48
N LEU A 468 -28.41 -20.84 -5.91
CA LEU A 468 -28.08 -19.54 -5.34
C LEU A 468 -28.18 -18.45 -6.41
N LEU A 469 -27.58 -18.70 -7.57
CA LEU A 469 -27.66 -17.81 -8.73
C LEU A 469 -29.09 -17.64 -9.25
N ASP A 470 -29.90 -18.71 -9.30
CA ASP A 470 -31.31 -18.60 -9.69
C ASP A 470 -32.08 -17.57 -8.83
N ILE A 471 -31.82 -17.54 -7.52
CA ILE A 471 -32.45 -16.57 -6.59
C ILE A 471 -31.98 -15.15 -6.91
N TRP A 472 -30.68 -14.94 -7.09
CA TRP A 472 -30.11 -13.63 -7.45
C TRP A 472 -30.65 -13.13 -8.80
N PHE A 473 -30.67 -13.97 -9.83
CA PHE A 473 -31.24 -13.62 -11.14
C PHE A 473 -32.73 -13.28 -11.05
N ALA A 474 -33.51 -13.99 -10.24
CA ALA A 474 -34.92 -13.68 -10.04
C ALA A 474 -35.11 -12.30 -9.39
N TRP A 475 -34.31 -11.96 -8.39
CA TRP A 475 -34.37 -10.68 -7.69
C TRP A 475 -33.87 -9.49 -8.51
N LEU A 476 -32.82 -9.69 -9.32
CA LEU A 476 -32.26 -8.66 -10.19
C LEU A 476 -33.09 -8.43 -11.46
N GLY A 477 -34.06 -9.31 -11.77
CA GLY A 477 -34.91 -9.21 -12.94
C GLY A 477 -34.27 -9.75 -14.22
N LYS A 478 -33.46 -10.79 -14.10
CA LYS A 478 -32.74 -11.47 -15.19
C LYS A 478 -31.94 -10.51 -16.09
N PRO A 479 -31.00 -9.74 -15.51
CA PRO A 479 -30.06 -8.98 -16.32
C PRO A 479 -29.15 -9.93 -17.11
N GLU A 480 -28.60 -9.44 -18.21
CA GLU A 480 -27.53 -10.14 -18.93
C GLU A 480 -26.22 -9.94 -18.15
N LEU A 481 -25.68 -11.02 -17.59
CA LEU A 481 -24.51 -11.00 -16.72
C LEU A 481 -23.37 -11.80 -17.34
N GLU A 482 -22.57 -11.12 -18.16
CA GLU A 482 -21.53 -11.75 -18.96
C GLU A 482 -20.44 -12.42 -18.12
N GLU A 483 -20.03 -11.80 -17.02
CA GLU A 483 -19.00 -12.37 -16.12
C GLU A 483 -19.52 -13.63 -15.40
N ILE A 484 -20.78 -13.66 -14.99
CA ILE A 484 -21.39 -14.87 -14.44
C ILE A 484 -21.50 -15.96 -15.51
N ARG A 485 -21.74 -15.59 -16.77
CA ARG A 485 -21.73 -16.54 -17.90
C ARG A 485 -20.33 -17.13 -18.11
N GLU A 486 -19.29 -16.31 -18.07
CA GLU A 486 -17.89 -16.77 -18.11
C GLU A 486 -17.61 -17.75 -16.98
N ASN A 487 -17.94 -17.37 -15.74
CA ASN A 487 -17.75 -18.23 -14.58
C ASN A 487 -18.45 -19.59 -14.77
N LEU A 488 -19.73 -19.62 -15.13
CA LEU A 488 -20.49 -20.88 -15.21
C LEU A 488 -20.16 -21.77 -16.41
N VAL A 489 -19.86 -21.16 -17.56
CA VAL A 489 -19.68 -21.87 -18.84
C VAL A 489 -18.22 -22.09 -19.16
N ASP A 490 -17.41 -21.03 -19.08
CA ASP A 490 -16.02 -21.07 -19.52
C ASP A 490 -15.11 -21.60 -18.40
N ASP A 491 -15.28 -21.14 -17.16
CA ASP A 491 -14.39 -21.51 -16.06
C ASP A 491 -14.78 -22.84 -15.40
N GLU A 492 -16.03 -22.94 -14.93
CA GLU A 492 -16.47 -24.06 -14.09
C GLU A 492 -17.07 -25.24 -14.90
N GLY A 493 -17.46 -24.98 -16.15
CA GLY A 493 -18.14 -25.96 -17.00
C GLY A 493 -19.44 -26.53 -16.40
N LEU A 494 -20.10 -25.77 -15.53
CA LEU A 494 -21.34 -26.19 -14.85
C LEU A 494 -22.55 -26.18 -15.78
N LEU A 495 -22.52 -25.31 -16.79
CA LEU A 495 -23.52 -25.19 -17.85
C LEU A 495 -22.81 -25.04 -19.19
N ASP A 496 -23.46 -25.47 -20.27
CA ASP A 496 -23.10 -24.99 -21.62
C ASP A 496 -23.83 -23.67 -21.95
N ASP A 497 -23.43 -22.99 -23.02
CA ASP A 497 -24.07 -21.73 -23.46
C ASP A 497 -25.59 -21.86 -23.64
N VAL A 498 -26.06 -23.01 -24.12
CA VAL A 498 -27.49 -23.27 -24.36
C VAL A 498 -28.24 -23.38 -23.03
N GLN A 499 -27.67 -24.11 -22.07
CA GLN A 499 -28.21 -24.29 -20.73
C GLN A 499 -28.18 -22.98 -19.94
N TYR A 500 -27.12 -22.17 -20.06
CA TYR A 500 -27.06 -20.84 -19.46
C TYR A 500 -28.18 -19.95 -20.01
N LEU A 501 -28.31 -19.86 -21.34
CA LEU A 501 -29.34 -19.03 -21.97
C LEU A 501 -30.77 -19.52 -21.67
N GLN A 502 -30.99 -20.84 -21.58
CA GLN A 502 -32.27 -21.40 -21.16
C GLN A 502 -32.61 -21.06 -19.70
N ARG A 503 -31.60 -21.02 -18.83
CA ARG A 503 -31.77 -20.79 -17.39
C ARG A 503 -31.89 -19.30 -17.06
N TYR A 504 -31.06 -18.47 -17.66
CA TYR A 504 -30.85 -17.07 -17.28
C TYR A 504 -31.14 -16.04 -18.38
N GLY A 505 -31.20 -16.45 -19.66
CA GLY A 505 -31.39 -15.53 -20.79
C GLY A 505 -32.82 -14.98 -20.94
N ASN A 506 -32.93 -13.76 -21.48
CA ASN A 506 -34.18 -13.20 -21.98
C ASN A 506 -34.42 -13.68 -23.42
N LEU A 507 -35.01 -14.87 -23.56
CA LEU A 507 -35.27 -15.47 -24.86
C LEU A 507 -36.42 -14.75 -25.59
N SER A 508 -36.08 -13.67 -26.30
CA SER A 508 -36.82 -13.20 -27.47
C SER A 508 -35.85 -13.15 -28.66
N ASP A 509 -35.80 -14.25 -29.43
CA ASP A 509 -35.17 -14.41 -30.74
C ASP A 509 -33.68 -14.04 -30.87
N THR A 510 -32.78 -14.86 -30.31
CA THR A 510 -31.36 -14.89 -30.74
C THR A 510 -31.14 -16.04 -31.70
N SER A 511 -30.91 -15.74 -32.99
CA SER A 511 -30.52 -16.74 -33.98
C SER A 511 -29.13 -17.33 -33.64
N GLU A 512 -28.90 -18.61 -33.98
CA GLU A 512 -27.59 -19.29 -33.80
C GLU A 512 -26.42 -18.48 -34.38
N GLN A 513 -26.67 -17.77 -35.48
CA GLN A 513 -25.68 -16.90 -36.12
C GLN A 513 -25.32 -15.67 -35.29
N ALA A 514 -26.31 -15.04 -34.62
CA ALA A 514 -26.05 -13.91 -33.73
C ALA A 514 -25.24 -14.33 -32.48
N MET A 515 -25.46 -15.55 -31.98
CA MET A 515 -24.65 -16.12 -30.89
C MET A 515 -23.20 -16.35 -31.33
N LEU A 516 -22.99 -16.90 -32.53
CA LEU A 516 -21.65 -17.12 -33.09
C LEU A 516 -20.90 -15.81 -33.35
N GLU A 517 -21.59 -14.78 -33.84
CA GLU A 517 -21.02 -13.44 -34.04
C GLU A 517 -20.61 -12.80 -32.70
N ALA A 518 -21.43 -12.95 -31.65
CA ALA A 518 -21.10 -12.49 -30.31
C ALA A 518 -19.91 -13.25 -29.70
N GLN A 519 -19.87 -14.58 -29.83
CA GLN A 519 -18.74 -15.40 -29.40
C GLN A 519 -17.42 -15.02 -30.09
N LEU A 520 -17.47 -14.76 -31.41
CA LEU A 520 -16.31 -14.31 -32.17
C LEU A 520 -15.85 -12.91 -31.71
N ALA A 521 -16.78 -11.94 -31.58
CA ALA A 521 -16.45 -10.59 -31.14
C ALA A 521 -15.78 -10.59 -29.76
N LYS A 522 -16.31 -11.39 -28.84
CA LYS A 522 -15.75 -11.59 -27.50
C LYS A 522 -14.35 -12.21 -27.55
N LEU A 523 -14.15 -13.25 -28.35
CA LEU A 523 -12.84 -13.87 -28.50
C LEU A 523 -11.82 -12.87 -29.05
N LEU A 524 -12.19 -12.07 -30.05
CA LEU A 524 -11.32 -11.02 -30.59
C LEU A 524 -10.97 -9.97 -29.53
N GLN A 525 -11.92 -9.57 -28.70
CA GLN A 525 -11.68 -8.68 -27.55
C GLN A 525 -10.72 -9.32 -26.54
N GLN A 526 -10.93 -10.58 -26.15
CA GLN A 526 -10.06 -11.29 -25.19
C GLN A 526 -8.61 -11.35 -25.69
N TRP A 527 -8.39 -11.73 -26.95
CA TRP A 527 -7.03 -11.75 -27.54
C TRP A 527 -6.36 -10.37 -27.59
N ASN A 528 -7.15 -9.29 -27.56
CA ASN A 528 -6.69 -7.92 -27.62
C ASN A 528 -6.74 -7.17 -26.27
N ASP A 529 -7.15 -7.81 -25.17
CA ASP A 529 -7.04 -7.26 -23.82
C ASP A 529 -5.57 -7.30 -23.37
N LYS A 530 -5.08 -6.17 -22.82
CA LYS A 530 -3.70 -5.99 -22.38
C LYS A 530 -3.36 -6.87 -21.18
N ARG A 531 -4.37 -7.22 -20.37
CA ARG A 531 -4.22 -8.06 -19.18
C ARG A 531 -4.27 -9.55 -19.53
N GLN A 532 -4.82 -9.91 -20.69
CA GLN A 532 -4.99 -11.30 -21.09
C GLN A 532 -3.65 -12.04 -21.19
N VAL A 533 -3.64 -13.23 -20.63
CA VAL A 533 -2.54 -14.19 -20.74
C VAL A 533 -2.86 -15.18 -21.86
N TYR A 534 -1.87 -15.49 -22.69
CA TYR A 534 -2.00 -16.46 -23.78
C TYR A 534 -1.70 -17.87 -23.27
N ASN A 535 -2.54 -18.36 -22.35
CA ASN A 535 -2.39 -19.65 -21.68
C ASN A 535 -3.26 -20.75 -22.32
N ARG A 536 -3.09 -22.00 -21.87
CA ARG A 536 -3.75 -23.17 -22.45
C ARG A 536 -5.29 -23.05 -22.50
N PRO A 537 -5.99 -22.57 -21.46
CA PRO A 537 -7.44 -22.35 -21.51
C PRO A 537 -7.88 -21.46 -22.68
N LEU A 538 -7.25 -20.30 -22.86
CA LEU A 538 -7.57 -19.39 -23.97
C LEU A 538 -7.32 -20.05 -25.33
N LEU A 539 -6.19 -20.73 -25.48
CA LEU A 539 -5.82 -21.40 -26.74
C LEU A 539 -6.79 -22.54 -27.09
N ASN A 540 -7.21 -23.33 -26.10
CA ASN A 540 -8.17 -24.42 -26.28
C ASN A 540 -9.57 -23.89 -26.62
N LYS A 541 -10.04 -22.85 -25.93
CA LYS A 541 -11.30 -22.16 -26.22
C LYS A 541 -11.32 -21.62 -27.65
N THR A 542 -10.21 -20.99 -28.06
CA THR A 542 -10.00 -20.48 -29.43
C THR A 542 -10.10 -21.61 -30.46
N LEU A 543 -9.37 -22.72 -30.23
CA LEU A 543 -9.37 -23.87 -31.11
C LEU A 543 -10.74 -24.55 -31.22
N ALA A 544 -11.47 -24.67 -30.12
CA ALA A 544 -12.80 -25.27 -30.10
C ALA A 544 -13.76 -24.50 -31.04
N LEU A 545 -13.82 -23.17 -30.92
CA LEU A 545 -14.69 -22.32 -31.74
C LEU A 545 -14.35 -22.45 -33.23
N PHE A 546 -13.07 -22.32 -33.60
CA PHE A 546 -12.67 -22.32 -35.01
C PHE A 546 -12.66 -23.71 -35.66
N ARG A 547 -12.47 -24.79 -34.89
CA ARG A 547 -12.64 -26.15 -35.41
C ARG A 547 -14.10 -26.45 -35.70
N GLN A 548 -15.02 -25.99 -34.85
CA GLN A 548 -16.46 -26.14 -35.04
C GLN A 548 -16.98 -25.25 -36.19
N HIS A 549 -16.43 -24.03 -36.33
CA HIS A 549 -16.86 -23.03 -37.31
C HIS A 549 -15.68 -22.43 -38.10
N ARG A 550 -15.10 -23.22 -39.02
CA ARG A 550 -13.90 -22.85 -39.79
C ARG A 550 -13.98 -21.51 -40.54
N GLN A 551 -15.18 -21.10 -40.97
CA GLN A 551 -15.37 -19.84 -41.70
C GLN A 551 -15.09 -18.60 -40.84
N LEU A 552 -15.24 -18.71 -39.51
CA LEU A 552 -14.96 -17.62 -38.57
C LEU A 552 -13.45 -17.35 -38.43
N ALA A 553 -12.59 -18.32 -38.78
CA ALA A 553 -11.14 -18.14 -38.74
C ALA A 553 -10.62 -17.26 -39.89
N ASN A 554 -11.46 -16.92 -40.89
CA ASN A 554 -11.07 -16.00 -41.94
C ASN A 554 -11.10 -14.55 -41.42
N PRO A 555 -9.97 -13.83 -41.38
CA PRO A 555 -9.90 -12.46 -40.87
C PRO A 555 -10.79 -11.47 -41.63
N ASP A 556 -11.13 -11.75 -42.89
CA ASP A 556 -12.01 -10.89 -43.67
C ASP A 556 -13.47 -10.91 -43.17
N ASN A 557 -13.82 -11.89 -42.33
CA ASN A 557 -15.13 -12.02 -41.71
C ASN A 557 -15.20 -11.40 -40.30
N TRP A 558 -14.09 -10.83 -39.79
CA TRP A 558 -14.05 -10.29 -38.43
C TRP A 558 -14.72 -8.90 -38.38
N PRO A 559 -15.58 -8.62 -37.38
CA PRO A 559 -16.31 -7.36 -37.27
C PRO A 559 -15.42 -6.23 -36.70
N LEU A 560 -14.25 -6.01 -37.31
CA LEU A 560 -13.25 -5.05 -36.86
C LEU A 560 -13.06 -3.94 -37.89
N SER A 561 -13.10 -2.67 -37.44
CA SER A 561 -12.74 -1.52 -38.28
C SER A 561 -11.23 -1.44 -38.53
N GLN A 562 -10.43 -1.90 -37.56
CA GLN A 562 -8.97 -1.95 -37.64
C GLN A 562 -8.44 -3.11 -36.79
N MET A 563 -7.40 -3.79 -37.28
CA MET A 563 -6.70 -4.82 -36.51
C MET A 563 -5.65 -4.21 -35.59
N GLU A 564 -5.58 -4.75 -34.38
CA GLU A 564 -4.57 -4.45 -33.36
C GLU A 564 -3.63 -5.65 -33.14
N LEU A 565 -2.59 -5.49 -32.33
CA LEU A 565 -1.56 -6.51 -32.15
C LEU A 565 -2.11 -7.85 -31.65
N GLY A 566 -3.04 -7.85 -30.69
CA GLY A 566 -3.64 -9.09 -30.17
C GLY A 566 -4.31 -9.93 -31.26
N HIS A 567 -4.97 -9.26 -32.20
CA HIS A 567 -5.58 -9.88 -33.37
C HIS A 567 -4.53 -10.52 -34.29
N TYR A 568 -3.36 -9.90 -34.48
CA TYR A 568 -2.26 -10.50 -35.25
C TYR A 568 -1.63 -11.70 -34.54
N VAL A 569 -1.56 -11.71 -33.21
CA VAL A 569 -1.14 -12.89 -32.44
C VAL A 569 -2.12 -14.05 -32.67
N LEU A 570 -3.43 -13.77 -32.66
CA LEU A 570 -4.46 -14.77 -32.98
C LEU A 570 -4.27 -15.35 -34.39
N LEU A 571 -4.03 -14.50 -35.40
CA LEU A 571 -3.76 -14.97 -36.76
C LEU A 571 -2.54 -15.90 -36.81
N ALA A 572 -1.45 -15.55 -36.11
CA ALA A 572 -0.24 -16.36 -36.08
C ALA A 572 -0.46 -17.70 -35.37
N PHE A 573 -1.23 -17.72 -34.29
CA PHE A 573 -1.64 -18.95 -33.62
C PHE A 573 -2.49 -19.83 -34.54
N LEU A 574 -3.52 -19.29 -35.20
CA LEU A 574 -4.35 -20.05 -36.14
C LEU A 574 -3.54 -20.58 -37.33
N TRP A 575 -2.61 -19.78 -37.85
CA TRP A 575 -1.69 -20.20 -38.91
C TRP A 575 -0.78 -21.35 -38.46
N GLN A 576 -0.23 -21.29 -37.25
CA GLN A 576 0.55 -22.39 -36.68
C GLN A 576 -0.28 -23.68 -36.60
N GLN A 577 -1.53 -23.60 -36.17
CA GLN A 577 -2.43 -24.74 -36.05
C GLN A 577 -2.79 -25.33 -37.42
N ASP A 578 -3.01 -24.49 -38.43
CA ASP A 578 -3.20 -24.92 -39.81
C ASP A 578 -1.96 -25.66 -40.36
N CYS A 579 -0.76 -25.16 -40.09
CA CYS A 579 0.48 -25.82 -40.47
C CYS A 579 0.65 -27.19 -39.79
N LEU A 580 0.34 -27.30 -38.50
CA LEU A 580 0.38 -28.56 -37.75
C LEU A 580 -0.64 -29.58 -38.27
N ALA A 581 -1.81 -29.11 -38.70
CA ALA A 581 -2.88 -29.95 -39.25
C ALA A 581 -2.72 -30.26 -40.76
N GLY A 582 -1.76 -29.63 -41.45
CA GLY A 582 -1.61 -29.72 -42.90
C GLY A 582 -2.76 -29.07 -43.69
N CYS A 583 -3.43 -28.07 -43.11
CA CYS A 583 -4.54 -27.35 -43.72
C CYS A 583 -4.04 -26.18 -44.59
N HIS A 584 -4.50 -26.12 -45.85
CA HIS A 584 -4.10 -25.09 -46.83
C HIS A 584 -5.30 -24.56 -47.63
N ASP A 585 -6.41 -24.28 -46.93
CA ASP A 585 -7.65 -23.80 -47.55
C ASP A 585 -7.60 -22.28 -47.84
N ALA A 586 -8.73 -21.72 -48.30
CA ALA A 586 -8.81 -20.28 -48.57
C ALA A 586 -8.61 -19.44 -47.30
N THR A 587 -9.04 -19.93 -46.14
CA THR A 587 -8.83 -19.31 -44.84
C THR A 587 -7.34 -19.29 -44.50
N SER A 588 -6.61 -20.39 -44.67
CA SER A 588 -5.15 -20.45 -44.44
C SER A 588 -4.39 -19.44 -45.30
N ARG A 589 -4.82 -19.21 -46.55
CA ARG A 589 -4.23 -18.17 -47.42
C ARG A 589 -4.50 -16.76 -46.90
N ALA A 590 -5.74 -16.47 -46.49
CA ALA A 590 -6.10 -15.17 -45.91
C ALA A 590 -5.29 -14.87 -44.62
N LEU A 591 -5.11 -15.88 -43.75
CA LEU A 591 -4.24 -15.78 -42.57
C LEU A 591 -2.79 -15.40 -42.97
N SER A 592 -2.21 -16.15 -43.91
CA SER A 592 -0.85 -15.94 -44.39
C SER A 592 -0.65 -14.57 -45.05
N GLU A 593 -1.58 -14.13 -45.89
CA GLU A 593 -1.53 -12.83 -46.56
C GLU A 593 -1.54 -11.67 -45.55
N ARG A 594 -2.39 -11.73 -44.53
CA ARG A 594 -2.48 -10.70 -43.47
C ARG A 594 -1.24 -10.67 -42.58
N LEU A 595 -0.64 -11.82 -42.28
CA LEU A 595 0.59 -11.90 -41.50
C LEU A 595 1.81 -11.38 -42.26
N ASN A 596 1.84 -11.55 -43.59
CA ASN A 596 2.91 -11.06 -44.45
C ASN A 596 2.79 -9.56 -44.81
N ALA A 597 1.70 -8.90 -44.39
CA ALA A 597 1.58 -7.45 -44.49
C ALA A 597 2.56 -6.73 -43.54
N ASN A 598 2.88 -5.47 -43.84
CA ASN A 598 3.76 -4.66 -42.98
C ASN A 598 3.08 -4.15 -41.70
N SER A 599 1.74 -4.17 -41.64
CA SER A 599 0.94 -3.60 -40.55
C SER A 599 1.23 -4.17 -39.15
N PRO A 600 1.37 -5.49 -38.90
CA PRO A 600 1.73 -5.99 -37.57
C PRO A 600 3.08 -5.43 -37.09
N TRP A 601 4.05 -5.33 -38.00
CA TRP A 601 5.40 -4.88 -37.69
C TRP A 601 5.46 -3.37 -37.43
N GLU A 602 4.63 -2.57 -38.10
CA GLU A 602 4.48 -1.14 -37.81
C GLU A 602 3.88 -0.88 -36.43
N LEU A 603 2.87 -1.67 -36.03
CA LEU A 603 2.28 -1.60 -34.69
C LEU A 603 3.30 -1.98 -33.61
N LEU A 604 4.09 -3.04 -33.84
CA LEU A 604 5.17 -3.45 -32.93
C LEU A 604 6.25 -2.37 -32.80
N ALA A 605 6.71 -1.81 -33.92
CA ALA A 605 7.68 -0.72 -33.90
C ALA A 605 7.14 0.51 -33.14
N GLY A 606 5.85 0.81 -33.29
CA GLY A 606 5.18 1.87 -32.53
C GLY A 606 5.18 1.62 -31.03
N GLN A 607 4.99 0.37 -30.59
CA GLN A 607 5.08 0.02 -29.16
C GLN A 607 6.52 0.16 -28.63
N VAL A 608 7.53 -0.30 -29.37
CA VAL A 608 8.94 -0.17 -28.98
C VAL A 608 9.34 1.30 -28.86
N LEU A 609 9.01 2.13 -29.85
CA LEU A 609 9.37 3.56 -29.85
C LEU A 609 8.65 4.37 -28.77
N LYS A 610 7.47 3.93 -28.31
CA LYS A 610 6.80 4.55 -27.14
C LYS A 610 7.57 4.33 -25.84
N GLN A 611 8.51 3.38 -25.80
CA GLN A 611 9.32 3.04 -24.63
C GLN A 611 10.80 3.36 -24.87
N ALA A 612 11.11 4.31 -25.75
CA ALA A 612 12.47 4.68 -26.10
C ALA A 612 12.63 6.19 -26.28
N ALA A 613 13.85 6.69 -26.09
CA ALA A 613 14.22 8.05 -26.44
C ALA A 613 14.15 8.29 -27.96
N ASP A 614 14.09 9.56 -28.37
CA ASP A 614 13.95 9.97 -29.77
C ASP A 614 15.05 9.42 -30.70
N ASP A 615 16.25 9.19 -30.18
CA ASP A 615 17.39 8.63 -30.91
C ASP A 615 17.19 7.16 -31.32
N ALA A 616 16.19 6.47 -30.75
CA ALA A 616 15.84 5.10 -31.09
C ALA A 616 15.01 4.95 -32.39
N LYS A 617 14.61 6.05 -33.05
CA LYS A 617 13.84 6.04 -34.32
C LYS A 617 14.35 5.05 -35.40
N PRO A 618 15.67 4.84 -35.59
CA PRO A 618 16.19 3.84 -36.51
C PRO A 618 15.71 2.40 -36.24
N LEU A 619 15.32 2.05 -35.01
CA LEU A 619 14.76 0.73 -34.66
C LEU A 619 13.48 0.41 -35.44
N LYS A 620 12.70 1.42 -35.87
CA LYS A 620 11.51 1.18 -36.70
C LYS A 620 11.86 0.49 -38.01
N ALA A 621 12.92 0.93 -38.69
CA ALA A 621 13.35 0.29 -39.93
C ALA A 621 13.86 -1.14 -39.67
N PHE A 622 14.54 -1.35 -38.54
CA PHE A 622 14.98 -2.67 -38.08
C PHE A 622 13.82 -3.64 -37.80
N ILE A 623 12.68 -3.16 -37.31
CA ILE A 623 11.52 -4.01 -37.01
C ILE A 623 10.66 -4.27 -38.26
N CYS A 624 10.49 -3.28 -39.15
CA CYS A 624 9.53 -3.37 -40.25
C CYS A 624 10.11 -3.86 -41.59
N ARG A 625 11.42 -3.73 -41.84
CA ARG A 625 12.00 -4.04 -43.16
C ARG A 625 12.68 -5.40 -43.17
N PRO A 626 12.39 -6.32 -44.11
CA PRO A 626 13.11 -7.58 -44.22
C PRO A 626 14.64 -7.38 -44.31
N GLU A 627 15.07 -6.34 -45.02
CA GLU A 627 16.47 -5.90 -45.12
C GLU A 627 16.63 -4.50 -44.50
N PRO A 628 16.95 -4.41 -43.19
CA PRO A 628 17.16 -3.14 -42.51
C PRO A 628 18.58 -2.60 -42.74
N SER A 629 18.75 -1.29 -42.56
CA SER A 629 20.07 -0.66 -42.65
C SER A 629 20.94 -0.87 -41.41
N LEU A 630 20.32 -1.17 -40.26
CA LEU A 630 21.01 -1.52 -39.02
C LEU A 630 21.27 -3.02 -38.98
N CYS A 631 22.48 -3.42 -38.60
CA CYS A 631 22.73 -4.82 -38.23
C CYS A 631 22.18 -5.14 -36.83
N GLU A 632 22.09 -6.42 -36.49
CA GLU A 632 21.54 -6.89 -35.20
C GLU A 632 22.31 -6.34 -33.99
N LEU A 633 23.65 -6.27 -34.08
CA LEU A 633 24.49 -5.75 -33.00
C LEU A 633 24.26 -4.25 -32.77
N GLU A 634 24.16 -3.46 -33.85
CA GLU A 634 23.88 -2.01 -33.76
C GLU A 634 22.48 -1.76 -33.20
N ALA A 635 21.48 -2.54 -33.64
CA ALA A 635 20.12 -2.45 -33.12
C ALA A 635 20.05 -2.83 -31.63
N LEU A 636 20.80 -3.85 -31.20
CA LEU A 636 20.89 -4.25 -29.80
C LEU A 636 21.55 -3.15 -28.95
N GLN A 637 22.68 -2.60 -29.39
CA GLN A 637 23.37 -1.51 -28.70
C GLN A 637 22.48 -0.26 -28.59
N LEU A 638 21.78 0.09 -29.67
CA LEU A 638 20.84 1.21 -29.69
C LEU A 638 19.68 0.96 -28.71
N ALA A 639 19.12 -0.24 -28.69
CA ALA A 639 18.07 -0.61 -27.76
C ALA A 639 18.53 -0.57 -26.30
N GLN A 640 19.70 -1.14 -26.01
CA GLN A 640 20.29 -1.12 -24.67
C GLN A 640 20.55 0.31 -24.19
N GLY A 641 20.99 1.22 -25.06
CA GLY A 641 21.29 2.61 -24.72
C GLY A 641 20.08 3.55 -24.67
N GLN A 642 19.03 3.28 -25.44
CA GLN A 642 17.93 4.24 -25.68
C GLN A 642 16.54 3.76 -25.22
N LEU A 643 16.34 2.48 -24.93
CA LEU A 643 15.09 2.04 -24.30
C LEU A 643 15.03 2.55 -22.87
N TYR A 644 13.87 3.09 -22.49
CA TYR A 644 13.62 3.51 -21.12
C TYR A 644 13.73 2.31 -20.17
N ARG A 645 14.47 2.51 -19.10
CA ARG A 645 14.66 1.55 -18.01
C ARG A 645 13.94 2.11 -16.80
N ARG A 646 13.12 1.30 -16.13
CA ARG A 646 12.50 1.73 -14.87
C ARG A 646 13.65 1.96 -13.87
N GLY A 647 13.76 3.18 -13.34
CA GLY A 647 14.95 3.71 -12.64
C GLY A 647 15.56 4.98 -13.27
N ARG A 648 15.19 5.31 -14.52
CA ARG A 648 15.35 6.66 -15.11
C ARG A 648 14.06 7.02 -15.84
N ASP A 649 13.23 7.86 -15.23
CA ASP A 649 12.11 8.51 -15.92
C ASP A 649 12.36 10.02 -16.07
N ASP A 650 11.77 10.58 -17.13
CA ASP A 650 12.01 11.87 -17.79
C ASP A 650 11.81 13.16 -16.95
N VAL A 651 11.79 13.08 -15.62
CA VAL A 651 11.51 14.22 -14.71
C VAL A 651 12.44 14.28 -13.48
N GLY A 652 13.52 13.47 -13.43
CA GLY A 652 14.47 13.52 -12.30
C GLY A 652 13.89 13.09 -10.95
N ARG A 653 12.80 12.31 -10.94
CA ARG A 653 12.25 11.72 -9.71
C ARG A 653 12.67 10.27 -9.63
N GLN A 654 13.45 9.90 -8.62
CA GLN A 654 13.77 8.51 -8.31
C GLN A 654 12.53 7.79 -7.77
N LEU A 655 11.72 7.21 -8.67
CA LEU A 655 10.96 6.00 -8.34
C LEU A 655 11.83 4.82 -8.78
N THR A 656 12.82 4.49 -7.95
CA THR A 656 13.77 3.41 -8.21
C THR A 656 13.12 2.05 -8.01
N LEU A 657 12.66 1.43 -9.10
CA LEU A 657 12.74 -0.02 -9.20
C LEU A 657 14.07 -0.35 -9.85
N GLU A 658 14.79 -1.27 -9.21
CA GLU A 658 16.17 -1.59 -9.50
C GLU A 658 16.26 -2.52 -10.75
N PRO A 659 17.43 -2.64 -11.41
CA PRO A 659 17.60 -3.61 -12.48
C PRO A 659 17.34 -5.04 -11.97
N ILE A 660 16.94 -5.95 -12.88
CA ILE A 660 16.74 -7.38 -12.56
C ILE A 660 18.04 -7.98 -12.04
N SER A 661 19.17 -7.67 -12.69
CA SER A 661 20.52 -7.94 -12.19
C SER A 661 21.53 -6.97 -12.81
N ASP A 662 22.77 -6.99 -12.33
CA ASP A 662 23.91 -6.29 -12.96
C ASP A 662 24.08 -6.60 -14.45
N PHE A 663 23.61 -7.77 -14.91
CA PHE A 663 23.74 -8.23 -16.29
C PHE A 663 22.45 -8.15 -17.10
N GLN A 664 21.33 -7.87 -16.46
CA GLN A 664 20.04 -7.73 -17.12
C GLN A 664 19.29 -6.49 -16.61
N PRO A 665 19.31 -5.39 -17.39
CA PRO A 665 18.51 -4.22 -17.07
C PRO A 665 17.01 -4.52 -17.10
N LYS A 666 16.24 -3.81 -16.28
CA LYS A 666 14.77 -3.83 -16.34
C LYS A 666 14.25 -2.80 -17.33
N TYR A 667 13.92 -3.24 -18.55
CA TYR A 667 13.36 -2.35 -19.57
C TYR A 667 11.86 -2.15 -19.37
N LEU A 668 11.40 -0.90 -19.47
CA LEU A 668 9.98 -0.54 -19.35
C LEU A 668 9.11 -1.24 -20.42
N LEU A 669 9.73 -1.60 -21.55
CA LEU A 669 9.13 -2.41 -22.61
C LEU A 669 8.49 -3.71 -22.09
N PHE A 670 9.07 -4.34 -21.06
CA PHE A 670 8.65 -5.64 -20.54
C PHE A 670 7.83 -5.59 -19.24
N ASP A 671 7.52 -4.40 -18.71
CA ASP A 671 7.04 -4.22 -17.33
C ASP A 671 5.60 -3.65 -17.22
N LYS A 672 5.04 -3.08 -18.30
CA LYS A 672 3.65 -2.55 -18.32
C LYS A 672 2.61 -3.67 -18.41
N GLN A 673 1.31 -3.34 -18.25
CA GLN A 673 0.17 -4.30 -18.24
C GLN A 673 0.22 -5.40 -19.33
N ASP A 674 0.82 -5.15 -20.51
CA ASP A 674 1.02 -6.13 -21.61
C ASP A 674 2.50 -6.55 -21.79
N GLY A 675 3.48 -5.83 -21.24
CA GLY A 675 4.91 -6.21 -21.19
C GLY A 675 5.57 -6.62 -22.52
N PHE A 676 5.10 -6.09 -23.65
CA PHE A 676 5.46 -6.51 -25.01
C PHE A 676 5.22 -8.01 -25.31
N ARG A 677 4.39 -8.67 -24.49
CA ARG A 677 3.99 -10.08 -24.59
C ARG A 677 3.43 -10.39 -25.97
N ARG A 678 2.57 -9.52 -26.51
CA ARG A 678 2.02 -9.68 -27.87
C ARG A 678 3.08 -9.75 -28.96
N GLY A 679 4.10 -8.89 -28.87
CA GLY A 679 5.20 -8.92 -29.83
C GLY A 679 6.00 -10.21 -29.75
N ALA A 680 6.30 -10.66 -28.54
CA ALA A 680 6.93 -11.95 -28.30
C ALA A 680 6.10 -13.13 -28.83
N MET A 681 4.80 -13.17 -28.52
CA MET A 681 3.89 -14.26 -28.91
C MET A 681 3.64 -14.29 -30.41
N LEU A 682 3.54 -13.14 -31.07
CA LEU A 682 3.48 -13.07 -32.53
C LEU A 682 4.70 -13.76 -33.17
N CYS A 683 5.90 -13.45 -32.67
CA CYS A 683 7.12 -14.05 -33.17
C CYS A 683 7.18 -15.56 -32.88
N TYR A 684 6.84 -15.95 -31.64
CA TYR A 684 6.84 -17.35 -31.21
C TYR A 684 5.93 -18.22 -32.08
N PHE A 685 4.66 -17.86 -32.26
CA PHE A 685 3.71 -18.67 -33.04
C PHE A 685 4.09 -18.73 -34.52
N LEU A 686 4.58 -17.63 -35.11
CA LEU A 686 5.11 -17.63 -36.48
C LEU A 686 6.29 -18.59 -36.64
N LEU A 687 7.26 -18.56 -35.73
CA LEU A 687 8.42 -19.43 -35.80
C LEU A 687 8.06 -20.90 -35.53
N ALA A 688 7.14 -21.15 -34.61
CA ALA A 688 6.62 -22.50 -34.34
C ALA A 688 5.87 -23.09 -35.56
N SER A 689 5.25 -22.26 -36.40
CA SER A 689 4.63 -22.72 -37.66
C SER A 689 5.66 -23.30 -38.65
N GLN A 690 6.90 -22.79 -38.66
CA GLN A 690 7.96 -23.26 -39.54
C GLN A 690 8.42 -24.69 -39.17
N HIS A 691 8.45 -24.99 -37.87
CA HIS A 691 8.78 -26.32 -37.34
C HIS A 691 7.80 -27.41 -37.81
N ALA A 692 6.51 -27.08 -37.85
CA ALA A 692 5.46 -27.96 -38.36
C ALA A 692 5.66 -28.29 -39.85
N LEU A 693 6.13 -27.32 -40.65
CA LEU A 693 6.35 -27.48 -42.08
C LEU A 693 7.60 -28.32 -42.41
N THR A 694 8.66 -28.27 -41.59
CA THR A 694 9.89 -29.04 -41.83
C THR A 694 9.75 -30.56 -41.66
N HIS A 695 8.69 -31.03 -41.02
CA HIS A 695 8.35 -32.47 -40.94
C HIS A 695 7.43 -32.94 -42.08
N SER A 696 6.94 -32.02 -42.91
CA SER A 696 6.26 -32.29 -44.18
C SER A 696 7.28 -32.24 -45.32
N SER A 697 7.21 -33.17 -46.26
CA SER A 697 8.20 -33.44 -47.32
C SER A 697 8.27 -32.38 -48.44
N ALA A 698 8.15 -31.10 -48.12
CA ALA A 698 8.18 -29.99 -49.08
C ALA A 698 9.54 -29.26 -49.12
N GLN A 699 9.95 -28.91 -50.34
CA GLN A 699 11.30 -28.59 -50.80
C GLN A 699 12.00 -27.39 -50.11
N PRO A 700 13.34 -27.39 -49.98
CA PRO A 700 14.12 -26.37 -49.24
C PRO A 700 14.41 -25.06 -50.00
N ASN A 701 13.68 -24.71 -51.07
CA ASN A 701 14.05 -23.60 -51.98
C ASN A 701 12.93 -22.57 -52.26
N GLU A 702 11.91 -22.43 -51.40
CA GLU A 702 11.01 -21.27 -51.49
C GLU A 702 11.57 -20.06 -50.72
N PRO A 703 11.45 -18.83 -51.24
CA PRO A 703 11.82 -17.62 -50.51
C PRO A 703 11.02 -17.53 -49.21
N GLN A 704 11.73 -17.40 -48.08
CA GLN A 704 11.10 -17.28 -46.77
C GLN A 704 10.13 -16.10 -46.77
N ALA A 705 8.89 -16.34 -46.35
CA ALA A 705 7.86 -15.33 -46.27
C ALA A 705 8.37 -14.14 -45.40
N PRO A 706 8.15 -12.87 -45.81
CA PRO A 706 8.68 -11.70 -45.10
C PRO A 706 8.41 -11.72 -43.59
N ALA A 707 7.23 -12.19 -43.16
CA ALA A 707 6.88 -12.30 -41.75
C ALA A 707 7.82 -13.22 -40.95
N LEU A 708 8.30 -14.33 -41.53
CA LEU A 708 9.21 -15.26 -40.87
C LEU A 708 10.61 -14.67 -40.69
N ILE A 709 11.10 -13.91 -41.69
CA ILE A 709 12.38 -13.19 -41.61
C ILE A 709 12.34 -12.18 -40.45
N LEU A 710 11.26 -11.39 -40.39
CA LEU A 710 11.06 -10.39 -39.35
C LEU A 710 10.89 -11.03 -37.96
N ALA A 711 10.08 -12.09 -37.86
CA ALA A 711 9.88 -12.83 -36.61
C ALA A 711 11.17 -13.43 -36.06
N ARG A 712 11.99 -14.05 -36.91
CA ARG A 712 13.26 -14.68 -36.49
C ARG A 712 14.25 -13.64 -35.96
N ARG A 713 14.42 -12.54 -36.69
CA ARG A 713 15.31 -11.46 -36.28
C ARG A 713 14.82 -10.80 -34.99
N LEU A 714 13.53 -10.52 -34.89
CA LEU A 714 12.97 -9.88 -33.70
C LEU A 714 13.03 -10.81 -32.49
N TRP A 715 12.79 -12.11 -32.67
CA TRP A 715 12.96 -13.13 -31.64
C TRP A 715 14.39 -13.15 -31.09
N GLN A 716 15.40 -13.19 -31.97
CA GLN A 716 16.81 -13.16 -31.55
C GLN A 716 17.16 -11.86 -30.81
N TRP A 717 16.68 -10.72 -31.30
CA TRP A 717 16.88 -9.43 -30.64
C TRP A 717 16.22 -9.38 -29.25
N LEU A 718 15.00 -9.90 -29.09
CA LEU A 718 14.31 -10.00 -27.80
C LEU A 718 15.00 -10.97 -26.85
N LEU A 719 15.52 -12.10 -27.36
CA LEU A 719 16.25 -13.10 -26.58
C LEU A 719 17.53 -12.53 -25.97
N GLU A 720 18.22 -11.61 -26.66
CA GLU A 720 19.37 -10.91 -26.10
C GLU A 720 19.00 -9.78 -25.12
N LEU A 721 17.83 -9.16 -25.28
CA LEU A 721 17.38 -8.08 -24.39
C LEU A 721 16.83 -8.57 -23.06
N ALA A 722 15.95 -9.58 -23.07
CA ALA A 722 15.25 -10.06 -21.88
C ALA A 722 14.89 -11.57 -21.99
N PRO A 723 15.89 -12.47 -22.00
CA PRO A 723 15.72 -13.88 -22.33
C PRO A 723 14.73 -14.63 -21.42
N LEU A 724 14.86 -14.49 -20.10
CA LEU A 724 14.01 -15.21 -19.15
C LEU A 724 12.55 -14.77 -19.25
N LYS A 725 12.30 -13.46 -19.47
CA LYS A 725 10.96 -12.93 -19.69
C LYS A 725 10.35 -13.43 -21.01
N LEU A 726 11.17 -13.51 -22.06
CA LEU A 726 10.75 -14.07 -23.35
C LEU A 726 10.39 -15.56 -23.23
N LEU A 727 11.21 -16.33 -22.52
CA LEU A 727 10.94 -17.75 -22.25
C LEU A 727 9.68 -17.95 -21.42
N HIS A 728 9.47 -17.11 -20.40
CA HIS A 728 8.24 -17.12 -19.62
C HIS A 728 7.01 -16.92 -20.50
N TYR A 729 7.01 -15.90 -21.39
CA TYR A 729 5.91 -15.72 -22.35
C TYR A 729 5.70 -16.93 -23.26
N ALA A 730 6.77 -17.53 -23.79
CA ALA A 730 6.69 -18.69 -24.66
C ALA A 730 6.25 -19.98 -23.94
N ALA A 731 6.41 -20.05 -22.61
CA ALA A 731 5.98 -21.17 -21.78
C ALA A 731 4.51 -21.05 -21.34
N MET A 732 3.94 -19.84 -21.23
CA MET A 732 2.53 -19.64 -20.86
C MET A 732 1.51 -20.44 -21.69
N PRO A 733 1.66 -20.65 -23.01
CA PRO A 733 0.78 -21.51 -23.81
C PRO A 733 0.57 -22.94 -23.28
N TYR A 734 1.48 -23.42 -22.43
CA TYR A 734 1.44 -24.74 -21.82
C TYR A 734 0.80 -24.74 -20.44
N SER A 735 0.62 -23.58 -19.80
CA SER A 735 0.10 -23.46 -18.44
C SER A 735 -1.42 -23.36 -18.41
N ASP A 736 -2.04 -23.91 -17.38
CA ASP A 736 -3.43 -23.60 -16.99
C ASP A 736 -3.50 -22.37 -16.05
N ASP A 737 -2.38 -22.02 -15.41
CA ASP A 737 -2.24 -20.84 -14.56
C ASP A 737 -2.09 -19.53 -15.37
N SER A 738 -2.41 -18.40 -14.76
CA SER A 738 -2.36 -17.07 -15.40
C SER A 738 -1.08 -16.28 -15.09
N PHE A 739 -0.34 -16.68 -14.07
CA PHE A 739 0.81 -15.98 -13.53
C PHE A 739 2.11 -16.72 -13.81
N ASP A 740 2.15 -18.03 -13.58
CA ASP A 740 3.35 -18.85 -13.70
C ASP A 740 3.22 -19.97 -14.75
N PRO A 741 4.24 -20.19 -15.60
CA PRO A 741 4.24 -21.30 -16.53
C PRO A 741 4.36 -22.65 -15.81
N GLU A 742 3.38 -23.51 -16.03
CA GLU A 742 3.40 -24.91 -15.60
C GLU A 742 3.25 -25.85 -16.80
N PHE A 743 3.75 -27.08 -16.66
CA PHE A 743 3.65 -28.12 -17.68
C PHE A 743 2.96 -29.35 -17.08
N ASP A 744 1.97 -29.89 -17.78
CA ASP A 744 1.19 -31.05 -17.33
C ASP A 744 2.03 -32.33 -17.20
N SER A 745 3.10 -32.42 -17.99
CA SER A 745 3.94 -33.62 -18.06
C SER A 745 5.38 -33.32 -18.43
N ASP A 746 6.29 -34.22 -18.02
CA ASP A 746 7.69 -34.15 -18.41
C ASP A 746 7.89 -34.26 -19.93
N THR A 747 7.00 -34.96 -20.64
CA THR A 747 7.03 -35.07 -22.12
C THR A 747 6.76 -33.73 -22.79
N GLU A 748 5.78 -32.99 -22.28
CA GLU A 748 5.46 -31.66 -22.79
C GLU A 748 6.59 -30.66 -22.53
N ARG A 749 7.15 -30.68 -21.32
CA ARG A 749 8.34 -29.90 -20.95
C ARG A 749 9.53 -30.18 -21.87
N GLN A 750 9.80 -31.46 -22.18
CA GLN A 750 10.84 -31.85 -23.15
C GLN A 750 10.54 -31.35 -24.57
N GLY A 751 9.27 -31.34 -24.97
CA GLY A 751 8.81 -30.76 -26.23
C GLY A 751 9.09 -29.25 -26.31
N PHE A 752 8.77 -28.51 -25.24
CA PHE A 752 9.07 -27.09 -25.12
C PHE A 752 10.58 -26.82 -25.19
N VAL A 753 11.39 -27.55 -24.42
CA VAL A 753 12.87 -27.42 -24.44
C VAL A 753 13.42 -27.63 -25.84
N SER A 754 12.98 -28.68 -26.54
CA SER A 754 13.40 -28.97 -27.91
C SER A 754 13.01 -27.85 -28.88
N SER A 755 11.80 -27.30 -28.72
CA SER A 755 11.32 -26.17 -29.53
C SER A 755 12.10 -24.88 -29.24
N MET A 756 12.51 -24.62 -28.01
CA MET A 756 13.29 -23.42 -27.68
C MET A 756 14.73 -23.54 -28.21
N GLN A 757 15.34 -24.71 -28.12
CA GLN A 757 16.67 -24.96 -28.68
C GLN A 757 16.73 -24.69 -30.18
N SER A 758 15.72 -25.09 -30.94
CA SER A 758 15.66 -24.83 -32.37
C SER A 758 15.44 -23.36 -32.73
N LEU A 759 14.90 -22.57 -31.80
CA LEU A 759 14.77 -21.12 -31.91
C LEU A 759 16.02 -20.36 -31.45
N GLY A 760 17.11 -21.07 -31.16
CA GLY A 760 18.41 -20.49 -30.82
C GLY A 760 18.62 -20.23 -29.33
N VAL A 761 17.74 -20.76 -28.46
CA VAL A 761 17.93 -20.66 -27.00
C VAL A 761 18.98 -21.68 -26.57
N SER A 762 19.98 -21.24 -25.81
CA SER A 762 21.05 -22.13 -25.33
C SER A 762 20.54 -23.10 -24.25
N GLU A 763 21.16 -24.28 -24.17
CA GLU A 763 20.86 -25.27 -23.12
C GLU A 763 21.07 -24.68 -21.72
N ALA A 764 22.15 -23.93 -21.52
CA ALA A 764 22.43 -23.20 -20.28
C ALA A 764 21.29 -22.27 -19.85
N LEU A 765 20.72 -21.51 -20.78
CA LEU A 765 19.62 -20.59 -20.48
C LEU A 765 18.32 -21.34 -20.16
N LEU A 766 18.06 -22.46 -20.86
CA LEU A 766 16.92 -23.32 -20.56
C LEU A 766 17.05 -23.97 -19.18
N THR A 767 18.23 -24.45 -18.79
CA THR A 767 18.48 -24.99 -17.44
C THR A 767 18.22 -23.95 -16.35
N VAL A 768 18.64 -22.70 -16.56
CA VAL A 768 18.41 -21.62 -15.59
C VAL A 768 16.94 -21.22 -15.52
N PHE A 769 16.26 -21.14 -16.66
CA PHE A 769 14.82 -20.90 -16.71
C PHE A 769 14.03 -22.02 -16.03
N ASP A 770 14.44 -23.28 -16.22
CA ASP A 770 13.88 -24.46 -15.58
C ASP A 770 13.95 -24.38 -14.05
N PHE A 771 15.10 -23.90 -13.54
CA PHE A 771 15.29 -23.63 -12.12
C PHE A 771 14.38 -22.49 -11.62
N GLN A 772 14.30 -21.38 -12.35
CA GLN A 772 13.42 -20.26 -12.00
C GLN A 772 11.95 -20.71 -11.85
N LEU A 773 11.41 -21.45 -12.83
CA LEU A 773 10.04 -21.99 -12.77
C LEU A 773 9.85 -22.96 -11.59
N SER A 774 10.90 -23.69 -11.21
CA SER A 774 10.82 -24.63 -10.08
C SER A 774 10.74 -23.95 -8.71
N LEU A 775 11.08 -22.65 -8.62
CA LEU A 775 10.97 -21.88 -7.38
C LEU A 775 9.53 -21.42 -7.11
N SER A 776 8.72 -21.22 -8.16
CA SER A 776 7.31 -20.81 -8.04
C SER A 776 6.38 -21.99 -7.76
N SER A 777 6.63 -23.18 -8.35
CA SER A 777 5.70 -24.32 -8.37
C SER A 777 5.44 -25.05 -7.03
N ALA A 778 5.89 -24.53 -5.87
CA ALA A 778 5.79 -25.09 -4.50
C ALA A 778 6.20 -26.58 -4.30
N ASN A 779 6.73 -27.25 -5.33
CA ASN A 779 7.05 -28.68 -5.33
C ASN A 779 8.55 -28.89 -5.22
N GLY A 780 9.02 -29.20 -4.00
CA GLY A 780 10.45 -29.37 -3.73
C GLY A 780 11.15 -30.46 -4.54
N ALA A 781 10.42 -31.45 -5.07
CA ALA A 781 11.01 -32.46 -5.96
C ALA A 781 11.38 -31.89 -7.34
N ASN A 782 10.59 -30.94 -7.86
CA ASN A 782 10.90 -30.25 -9.11
C ASN A 782 12.11 -29.33 -8.93
N THR A 783 12.16 -28.60 -7.81
CA THR A 783 13.30 -27.74 -7.48
C THR A 783 14.59 -28.54 -7.38
N LEU A 784 14.59 -29.69 -6.70
CA LEU A 784 15.79 -30.55 -6.61
C LEU A 784 16.24 -31.10 -7.96
N ARG A 785 15.29 -31.44 -8.85
CA ARG A 785 15.62 -31.91 -10.20
C ARG A 785 16.28 -30.81 -11.04
N ALA A 786 15.73 -29.59 -11.00
CA ALA A 786 16.33 -28.44 -11.66
C ALA A 786 17.70 -28.11 -11.05
N LEU A 787 17.81 -28.13 -9.72
CA LEU A 787 19.06 -27.89 -8.99
C LEU A 787 20.17 -28.88 -9.35
N ALA A 788 19.84 -30.15 -9.60
CA ALA A 788 20.80 -31.15 -10.04
C ALA A 788 21.48 -30.77 -11.37
N GLN A 789 20.77 -30.07 -12.26
CA GLN A 789 21.33 -29.57 -13.52
C GLN A 789 22.30 -28.40 -13.32
N LEU A 790 22.23 -27.69 -12.18
CA LEU A 790 23.15 -26.62 -11.79
C LEU A 790 24.39 -27.12 -11.02
N SER A 791 24.40 -28.38 -10.59
CA SER A 791 25.53 -28.98 -9.85
C SER A 791 26.91 -28.93 -10.55
N PRO A 792 27.04 -28.87 -11.90
CA PRO A 792 28.35 -28.75 -12.53
C PRO A 792 29.11 -27.43 -12.30
N LEU A 793 28.49 -26.40 -11.70
CA LEU A 793 29.09 -25.07 -11.53
C LEU A 793 30.42 -25.05 -10.74
N THR A 794 30.71 -26.06 -9.92
CA THR A 794 31.97 -26.18 -9.15
C THR A 794 33.04 -27.03 -9.84
N GLN A 795 32.75 -27.60 -11.01
CA GLN A 795 33.71 -28.39 -11.79
C GLN A 795 34.72 -27.48 -12.51
N ALA A 796 35.89 -28.03 -12.87
CA ALA A 796 36.95 -27.28 -13.55
C ALA A 796 36.44 -26.64 -14.86
N SER A 797 36.86 -25.39 -15.12
CA SER A 797 36.36 -24.54 -16.23
C SER A 797 36.29 -25.29 -17.57
N SER A 798 35.06 -25.45 -18.04
CA SER A 798 34.73 -25.89 -19.40
C SER A 798 33.78 -24.87 -20.03
N SER A 799 33.73 -24.80 -21.36
CA SER A 799 32.84 -23.87 -22.07
C SER A 799 31.35 -24.04 -21.71
N GLN A 800 30.95 -25.24 -21.28
CA GLN A 800 29.60 -25.53 -20.80
C GLN A 800 29.33 -24.88 -19.43
N VAL A 801 30.28 -24.96 -18.49
CA VAL A 801 30.18 -24.32 -17.17
C VAL A 801 30.15 -22.80 -17.30
N ASP A 802 30.98 -22.24 -18.19
CA ASP A 802 31.00 -20.79 -18.44
C ASP A 802 29.66 -20.29 -19.01
N SER A 803 29.06 -21.05 -19.93
CA SER A 803 27.75 -20.71 -20.50
C SER A 803 26.64 -20.76 -19.46
N LEU A 804 26.68 -21.76 -18.58
CA LEU A 804 25.72 -21.90 -17.48
C LEU A 804 25.83 -20.75 -16.47
N LEU A 805 27.05 -20.36 -16.10
CA LEU A 805 27.28 -19.21 -15.23
C LEU A 805 26.80 -17.90 -15.86
N GLN A 806 27.02 -17.71 -17.17
CA GLN A 806 26.50 -16.55 -17.89
C GLN A 806 24.97 -16.50 -17.90
N ALA A 807 24.30 -17.65 -18.04
CA ALA A 807 22.85 -17.72 -17.94
C ALA A 807 22.37 -17.41 -16.51
N LEU A 808 23.04 -17.96 -15.49
CA LEU A 808 22.68 -17.76 -14.08
C LEU A 808 22.77 -16.27 -13.68
N ARG A 809 23.75 -15.54 -14.22
CA ARG A 809 23.92 -14.09 -14.02
C ARG A 809 22.72 -13.24 -14.49
N ARG A 810 21.86 -13.79 -15.34
CA ARG A 810 20.65 -13.12 -15.85
C ARG A 810 19.43 -13.29 -14.93
N LEU A 811 19.49 -14.19 -13.95
CA LEU A 811 18.45 -14.30 -12.93
C LEU A 811 18.36 -13.02 -12.09
N PRO A 812 17.18 -12.73 -11.51
CA PRO A 812 17.08 -11.81 -10.39
C PRO A 812 18.13 -12.10 -9.32
N ASP A 813 18.74 -11.04 -8.79
CA ASP A 813 19.83 -11.11 -7.82
C ASP A 813 19.50 -12.03 -6.62
N ARG A 814 18.27 -11.92 -6.10
CA ARG A 814 17.72 -12.78 -5.04
C ARG A 814 17.62 -14.26 -5.43
N GLU A 815 17.13 -14.57 -6.63
CA GLU A 815 16.98 -15.95 -7.11
C GLU A 815 18.34 -16.61 -7.34
N LYS A 816 19.32 -15.84 -7.82
CA LYS A 816 20.70 -16.28 -7.98
C LYS A 816 21.33 -16.66 -6.63
N LEU A 817 21.15 -15.84 -5.58
CA LEU A 817 21.60 -16.20 -4.22
C LEU A 817 20.91 -17.48 -3.73
N ASN A 818 19.59 -17.57 -3.88
CA ASN A 818 18.83 -18.76 -3.51
C ASN A 818 19.35 -20.01 -4.24
N ALA A 819 19.76 -19.90 -5.51
CA ALA A 819 20.34 -21.01 -6.26
C ALA A 819 21.62 -21.53 -5.61
N PHE A 820 22.56 -20.65 -5.25
CA PHE A 820 23.81 -21.04 -4.58
C PHE A 820 23.58 -21.60 -3.17
N GLU A 821 22.63 -21.03 -2.41
CA GLU A 821 22.26 -21.56 -1.10
C GLU A 821 21.70 -22.98 -1.22
N LEU A 822 20.73 -23.20 -2.11
CA LEU A 822 20.13 -24.51 -2.32
C LEU A 822 21.17 -25.54 -2.80
N LEU A 823 22.07 -25.14 -3.71
CA LEU A 823 23.17 -25.99 -4.17
C LEU A 823 24.07 -26.44 -3.02
N GLU A 824 24.45 -25.53 -2.13
CA GLU A 824 25.27 -25.89 -0.97
C GLU A 824 24.51 -26.79 0.01
N LEU A 825 23.22 -26.53 0.26
CA LEU A 825 22.41 -27.35 1.17
C LEU A 825 22.20 -28.77 0.62
N GLN A 826 22.03 -28.92 -0.70
CA GLN A 826 21.86 -30.21 -1.34
C GLN A 826 23.18 -30.97 -1.55
N TYR A 827 24.27 -30.24 -1.79
CA TYR A 827 25.59 -30.80 -2.11
C TYR A 827 26.69 -30.21 -1.20
N PRO A 828 26.62 -30.47 0.12
CA PRO A 828 27.50 -29.83 1.08
C PRO A 828 28.97 -30.14 0.82
N GLY A 829 29.83 -29.13 0.93
CA GLY A 829 31.29 -29.28 0.82
C GLY A 829 31.83 -29.37 -0.61
N GLN A 830 31.00 -29.15 -1.63
CA GLN A 830 31.44 -29.08 -3.03
C GLN A 830 32.01 -27.72 -3.46
N GLY A 831 32.00 -26.73 -2.57
CA GLY A 831 32.66 -25.45 -2.80
C GLY A 831 31.76 -24.32 -3.31
N PHE A 832 30.43 -24.47 -3.26
CA PHE A 832 29.50 -23.44 -3.75
C PHE A 832 29.57 -22.17 -2.91
N ILE A 833 29.73 -22.27 -1.58
CA ILE A 833 29.97 -21.10 -0.70
C ILE A 833 31.23 -20.33 -1.10
N GLN A 834 32.30 -21.02 -1.52
CA GLN A 834 33.57 -20.39 -1.91
C GLN A 834 33.60 -19.98 -3.39
N HIS A 835 32.50 -20.14 -4.12
CA HIS A 835 32.47 -19.82 -5.54
C HIS A 835 32.69 -18.31 -5.79
N PRO A 836 33.57 -17.91 -6.74
CA PRO A 836 33.90 -16.51 -6.97
C PRO A 836 32.70 -15.62 -7.29
N GLU A 837 31.68 -16.15 -7.98
CA GLU A 837 30.46 -15.39 -8.27
C GLU A 837 29.71 -15.02 -6.98
N LEU A 838 29.51 -15.98 -6.07
CA LEU A 838 28.82 -15.71 -4.80
C LEU A 838 29.61 -14.71 -3.93
N GLN A 839 30.95 -14.76 -3.97
CA GLN A 839 31.80 -13.78 -3.30
C GLN A 839 31.66 -12.37 -3.89
N ARG A 840 31.46 -12.26 -5.21
CA ARG A 840 31.13 -10.99 -5.86
C ARG A 840 29.75 -10.49 -5.44
N GLU A 841 28.73 -11.36 -5.44
CA GLU A 841 27.38 -10.95 -5.02
C GLU A 841 27.34 -10.50 -3.56
N TRP A 842 28.09 -11.18 -2.69
CA TRP A 842 28.29 -10.73 -1.32
C TRP A 842 28.88 -9.32 -1.25
N SER A 843 29.91 -9.05 -2.05
CA SER A 843 30.57 -7.74 -2.07
C SER A 843 29.62 -6.64 -2.55
N LEU A 844 28.79 -6.93 -3.55
CA LEU A 844 27.78 -5.99 -4.08
C LEU A 844 26.64 -5.76 -3.08
N CYS A 845 26.15 -6.82 -2.43
CA CYS A 845 25.15 -6.73 -1.37
C CYS A 845 25.60 -5.79 -0.24
N LEU A 846 26.86 -5.92 0.20
CA LEU A 846 27.44 -5.00 1.18
C LEU A 846 27.55 -3.57 0.65
N GLU A 847 27.95 -3.39 -0.61
CA GLU A 847 28.08 -2.06 -1.21
C GLU A 847 26.73 -1.33 -1.26
N TYR A 848 25.67 -2.02 -1.68
CA TYR A 848 24.30 -1.48 -1.68
C TYR A 848 23.84 -1.16 -0.26
N PHE A 849 23.99 -2.11 0.68
CA PHE A 849 23.65 -1.88 2.09
C PHE A 849 24.37 -0.64 2.64
N ILE A 850 25.65 -0.45 2.33
CA ILE A 850 26.40 0.74 2.74
C ILE A 850 25.79 1.98 2.10
N ARG A 851 25.61 1.99 0.77
CA ARG A 851 25.12 3.15 0.02
C ARG A 851 23.76 3.63 0.51
N ASP A 852 22.83 2.69 0.73
CA ASP A 852 21.45 2.98 1.14
C ASP A 852 21.37 3.55 2.57
N ASN A 853 22.38 3.26 3.40
CA ASN A 853 22.42 3.66 4.81
C ASN A 853 23.37 4.82 5.10
N LEU A 854 24.06 5.38 4.09
CA LEU A 854 24.92 6.55 4.29
C LEU A 854 24.11 7.80 4.66
N LYS A 855 24.63 8.58 5.61
CA LYS A 855 24.20 9.97 5.82
C LYS A 855 24.61 10.79 4.61
N SER A 856 23.76 11.76 4.27
CA SER A 856 24.10 12.75 3.26
C SER A 856 25.34 13.55 3.69
N TRP A 857 26.17 14.00 2.73
CA TRP A 857 27.48 14.61 3.04
C TRP A 857 27.34 15.82 3.96
N GLN A 858 26.24 16.55 3.83
CA GLN A 858 25.96 17.72 4.62
C GLN A 858 25.51 17.39 6.04
N ARG A 859 24.77 16.28 6.25
CA ARG A 859 24.48 15.79 7.60
C ARG A 859 25.75 15.33 8.33
N VAL A 860 26.67 14.66 7.62
CA VAL A 860 28.00 14.31 8.18
C VAL A 860 28.78 15.56 8.54
N LEU A 861 28.78 16.56 7.65
CA LEU A 861 29.49 17.81 7.87
C LEU A 861 28.92 18.60 9.06
N ALA A 862 27.60 18.70 9.19
CA ALA A 862 26.96 19.33 10.35
C ALA A 862 27.35 18.62 11.66
N GLN A 863 27.39 17.28 11.67
CA GLN A 863 27.83 16.48 12.82
C GLN A 863 29.31 16.69 13.17
N ASP A 864 30.20 16.71 12.18
CA ASP A 864 31.65 16.94 12.40
C ASP A 864 31.93 18.34 12.99
N PHE A 865 31.02 19.30 12.79
CA PHE A 865 31.08 20.67 13.30
C PHE A 865 29.99 21.00 14.33
N ASP A 866 29.50 20.00 15.05
CA ASP A 866 28.44 20.18 16.06
C ASP A 866 28.77 21.31 17.05
N GLY A 867 27.75 22.09 17.39
CA GLY A 867 27.88 23.32 18.20
C GLY A 867 28.53 24.53 17.49
N ARG A 868 29.12 24.36 16.29
CA ARG A 868 29.72 25.42 15.46
C ARG A 868 29.09 25.55 14.07
N CYS A 869 28.16 24.66 13.74
CA CYS A 869 27.41 24.63 12.49
C CYS A 869 25.94 24.33 12.78
N GLN A 870 25.03 24.97 12.04
CA GLN A 870 23.59 24.71 12.10
C GLN A 870 23.08 24.30 10.72
N LEU A 871 22.40 23.15 10.61
CA LEU A 871 21.69 22.74 9.41
C LEU A 871 20.28 23.35 9.41
N LEU A 872 19.90 24.00 8.32
CA LEU A 872 18.60 24.65 8.11
C LEU A 872 17.95 24.04 6.87
N GLU A 873 16.80 23.37 7.04
CA GLU A 873 16.15 22.63 5.95
C GLU A 873 15.39 23.54 4.97
N ARG A 874 14.96 24.73 5.41
CA ARG A 874 14.10 25.65 4.63
C ARG A 874 14.80 26.92 4.13
N GLY A 875 16.11 26.86 3.94
CA GLY A 875 16.91 27.96 3.43
C GLY A 875 16.98 29.15 4.39
N ILE A 876 17.50 30.28 3.91
CA ILE A 876 17.57 31.51 4.69
C ILE A 876 17.08 32.71 3.88
N LYS A 877 16.31 33.59 4.52
CA LYS A 877 15.79 34.83 3.90
C LYS A 877 16.68 36.06 4.16
N GLN A 878 17.73 35.92 4.98
CA GLN A 878 18.69 36.99 5.25
C GLN A 878 19.58 37.21 4.01
N PRO A 879 19.94 38.47 3.68
CA PRO A 879 20.88 38.75 2.59
C PRO A 879 22.22 38.02 2.76
N VAL A 880 22.74 37.47 1.67
CA VAL A 880 23.99 36.71 1.64
C VAL A 880 24.95 37.34 0.63
N VAL A 881 26.22 37.46 1.00
CA VAL A 881 27.28 38.01 0.14
C VAL A 881 28.20 36.88 -0.30
N ALA A 882 28.67 36.90 -1.55
CA ALA A 882 29.65 35.92 -2.02
C ALA A 882 30.99 36.10 -1.29
N ALA A 883 31.50 35.04 -0.67
CA ALA A 883 32.85 35.06 -0.10
C ALA A 883 33.92 35.08 -1.22
N PRO A 884 35.14 35.59 -0.95
CA PRO A 884 36.26 35.51 -1.91
C PRO A 884 36.60 34.08 -2.34
N GLN A 885 36.33 33.09 -1.48
CA GLN A 885 36.58 31.67 -1.69
C GLN A 885 35.36 30.91 -2.22
N LEU A 886 34.30 31.60 -2.65
CA LEU A 886 33.06 30.96 -3.12
C LEU A 886 33.35 29.91 -4.19
N VAL A 887 32.83 28.71 -3.96
CA VAL A 887 32.80 27.61 -4.92
C VAL A 887 31.38 27.46 -5.45
N VAL A 888 31.22 27.41 -6.78
CA VAL A 888 29.96 27.03 -7.41
C VAL A 888 30.11 25.62 -7.96
N CYS A 889 29.31 24.68 -7.45
CA CYS A 889 29.43 23.26 -7.75
C CYS A 889 28.10 22.69 -8.25
N GLU A 890 28.13 21.93 -9.35
CA GLU A 890 26.94 21.22 -9.84
C GLU A 890 26.49 20.13 -8.86
N GLN A 891 27.45 19.53 -8.13
CA GLN A 891 27.25 18.41 -7.20
C GLN A 891 26.94 18.86 -5.76
N ALA A 892 26.62 20.14 -5.55
CA ALA A 892 26.18 20.66 -4.24
C ALA A 892 24.68 20.41 -4.01
N GLN A 893 24.28 19.15 -4.19
CA GLN A 893 22.92 18.66 -4.00
C GLN A 893 22.91 17.63 -2.89
N ASP A 894 21.73 17.37 -2.32
CA ASP A 894 21.55 16.29 -1.37
C ASP A 894 21.79 14.92 -2.06
N ASP A 895 22.40 13.98 -1.34
CA ASP A 895 22.75 12.65 -1.88
C ASP A 895 21.51 11.80 -2.24
N ARG A 896 20.38 12.04 -1.59
CA ARG A 896 19.09 11.36 -1.79
C ARG A 896 18.17 12.15 -2.72
N TYR A 897 18.28 13.47 -2.72
CA TYR A 897 17.42 14.39 -3.47
C TYR A 897 18.23 15.32 -4.39
N ASP A 898 18.44 14.89 -5.63
CA ASP A 898 19.16 15.65 -6.66
C ASP A 898 18.52 17.01 -7.02
N TRP A 899 17.25 17.22 -6.70
CA TRP A 899 16.56 18.51 -6.84
C TRP A 899 16.75 19.45 -5.65
N LEU A 900 17.21 18.92 -4.50
CA LEU A 900 17.39 19.69 -3.27
C LEU A 900 18.80 20.29 -3.24
N ASN A 901 18.85 21.60 -3.41
CA ASN A 901 20.09 22.37 -3.39
C ASN A 901 20.63 22.52 -1.96
N VAL A 902 21.94 22.35 -1.77
CA VAL A 902 22.61 22.53 -0.48
C VAL A 902 23.66 23.64 -0.58
N SER A 903 23.61 24.60 0.36
CA SER A 903 24.53 25.73 0.38
C SER A 903 25.32 25.82 1.70
N LEU A 904 26.59 26.23 1.63
CA LEU A 904 27.43 26.45 2.82
C LEU A 904 27.60 27.95 3.04
N LEU A 905 27.12 28.43 4.18
CA LEU A 905 27.21 29.83 4.60
C LEU A 905 28.05 29.95 5.87
N ARG A 906 28.78 31.05 6.01
CA ARG A 906 29.55 31.37 7.22
C ARG A 906 29.15 32.74 7.74
N ARG A 907 28.97 32.86 9.05
CA ARG A 907 28.73 34.15 9.71
C ARG A 907 30.02 34.95 9.79
N GLN A 908 29.95 36.26 9.54
CA GLN A 908 31.03 37.22 9.78
C GLN A 908 30.43 38.55 10.23
N GLY A 909 30.43 38.81 11.53
CA GLY A 909 29.64 39.84 12.19
C GLY A 909 28.14 39.64 11.96
N GLU A 910 27.49 40.68 11.45
CA GLU A 910 26.08 40.69 11.06
C GLU A 910 25.86 40.18 9.62
N GLU A 911 26.94 39.86 8.89
CA GLU A 911 26.91 39.45 7.49
C GLU A 911 26.98 37.91 7.35
N LEU A 912 26.27 37.39 6.35
CA LEU A 912 26.37 35.98 5.94
C LEU A 912 27.15 35.88 4.64
N GLN A 913 28.20 35.07 4.63
CA GLN A 913 29.03 34.83 3.46
C GLN A 913 28.80 33.45 2.86
N ALA A 914 28.48 33.39 1.56
CA ALA A 914 28.38 32.13 0.83
C ALA A 914 29.77 31.59 0.47
N LEU A 915 30.03 30.35 0.92
CA LEU A 915 31.26 29.60 0.62
C LEU A 915 31.02 28.53 -0.47
N LEU A 916 29.84 27.94 -0.52
CA LEU A 916 29.43 26.98 -1.54
C LEU A 916 28.00 27.27 -1.99
N LEU A 917 27.79 27.34 -3.31
CA LEU A 917 26.48 27.43 -3.95
C LEU A 917 26.36 26.38 -5.06
N THR A 918 25.13 26.00 -5.38
CA THR A 918 24.84 25.14 -6.52
C THR A 918 24.81 25.96 -7.81
N GLN A 919 25.09 25.36 -8.97
CA GLN A 919 25.01 26.06 -10.26
C GLN A 919 23.62 26.63 -10.56
N ALA A 920 22.56 26.09 -9.94
CA ALA A 920 21.19 26.59 -10.08
C ALA A 920 20.99 27.95 -9.39
N ILE A 921 21.92 28.39 -8.53
CA ILE A 921 21.86 29.65 -7.78
C ILE A 921 23.00 30.56 -8.26
N PRO A 922 22.77 31.41 -9.27
CA PRO A 922 23.83 32.25 -9.83
C PRO A 922 24.26 33.33 -8.81
N PRO A 923 25.58 33.55 -8.62
CA PRO A 923 26.11 34.49 -7.63
C PRO A 923 25.76 35.96 -7.94
N GLU A 924 25.42 36.27 -9.20
CA GLU A 924 25.08 37.63 -9.66
C GLU A 924 23.68 38.09 -9.18
N GLY A 925 22.91 37.24 -8.50
CA GLY A 925 21.52 37.48 -8.07
C GLY A 925 21.21 37.24 -6.58
N LEU A 926 22.16 37.46 -5.65
CA LEU A 926 22.03 37.15 -4.22
C LEU A 926 21.44 38.23 -3.23
N PRO A 927 20.50 39.15 -3.56
CA PRO A 927 20.06 40.15 -2.58
C PRO A 927 18.93 39.74 -1.62
N GLN A 928 18.38 38.52 -1.67
CA GLN A 928 17.16 38.14 -0.88
C GLN A 928 17.21 36.79 -0.14
N GLY A 929 18.38 36.15 -0.05
CA GLY A 929 18.54 34.86 0.66
C GLY A 929 18.84 33.68 -0.27
N VAL A 930 18.91 32.48 0.31
CA VAL A 930 19.30 31.24 -0.36
C VAL A 930 18.25 30.15 -0.10
N PRO A 931 17.60 29.59 -1.15
CA PRO A 931 16.64 28.49 -1.02
C PRO A 931 17.33 27.12 -0.89
N GLY A 932 16.59 26.11 -0.42
CA GLY A 932 17.11 24.75 -0.22
C GLY A 932 17.72 24.55 1.17
N GLU A 933 18.53 23.50 1.37
CA GLU A 933 19.21 23.29 2.65
C GLU A 933 20.42 24.21 2.79
N VAL A 934 20.63 24.72 4.00
CA VAL A 934 21.73 25.64 4.32
C VAL A 934 22.48 25.14 5.55
N LEU A 935 23.80 25.03 5.44
CA LEU A 935 24.68 24.82 6.59
C LEU A 935 25.30 26.16 6.96
N LEU A 936 24.95 26.64 8.15
CA LEU A 936 25.40 27.91 8.67
C LEU A 936 26.50 27.71 9.71
N PHE A 937 27.73 28.02 9.33
CA PHE A 937 28.90 27.96 10.21
C PHE A 937 29.09 29.25 10.99
N ASP A 938 29.56 29.12 12.22
CA ASP A 938 29.98 30.26 13.03
C ASP A 938 31.29 30.90 12.52
N GLU A 939 31.67 32.03 13.13
CA GLU A 939 32.90 32.73 12.74
C GLU A 939 34.18 32.00 13.15
N SER A 940 34.09 31.07 14.11
CA SER A 940 35.22 30.37 14.71
C SER A 940 35.85 29.35 13.77
N VAL A 941 35.09 28.86 12.78
CA VAL A 941 35.56 27.94 11.74
C VAL A 941 36.05 28.73 10.52
N SER A 942 37.20 28.36 9.95
CA SER A 942 37.71 29.06 8.75
C SER A 942 37.06 28.56 7.46
N ALA A 943 37.02 29.43 6.43
CA ALA A 943 36.52 29.05 5.11
C ALA A 943 37.33 27.91 4.48
N GLU A 944 38.66 27.87 4.69
CA GLU A 944 39.49 26.77 4.17
C GLU A 944 39.16 25.43 4.84
N GLU A 945 38.88 25.43 6.14
CA GLU A 945 38.53 24.23 6.90
C GLU A 945 37.20 23.65 6.40
N ILE A 946 36.18 24.50 6.22
CA ILE A 946 34.85 24.11 5.71
C ILE A 946 34.95 23.50 4.32
N LEU A 947 35.63 24.18 3.39
CA LEU A 947 35.77 23.73 2.01
C LEU A 947 36.63 22.46 1.89
N ALA A 948 37.61 22.27 2.76
CA ALA A 948 38.40 21.04 2.81
C ALA A 948 37.56 19.85 3.30
N ALA A 949 36.73 20.07 4.33
CA ALA A 949 35.83 19.05 4.85
C ALA A 949 34.76 18.65 3.82
N PHE A 950 34.16 19.62 3.12
CA PHE A 950 33.25 19.36 2.00
C PHE A 950 33.91 18.48 0.92
N LYS A 951 35.12 18.84 0.48
CA LYS A 951 35.86 18.07 -0.55
C LYS A 951 36.16 16.63 -0.13
N ALA A 952 36.27 16.35 1.16
CA ALA A 952 36.49 15.00 1.67
C ALA A 952 35.20 14.15 1.69
N LEU A 953 34.01 14.78 1.65
CA LEU A 953 32.73 14.10 1.85
C LEU A 953 31.84 14.05 0.60
N TYR A 954 31.92 15.01 -0.32
CA TYR A 954 30.93 15.14 -1.41
C TYR A 954 30.82 13.91 -2.34
N SER A 955 31.87 13.10 -2.47
CA SER A 955 31.81 11.88 -3.28
C SER A 955 31.16 10.74 -2.50
N VAL A 956 29.96 10.34 -2.91
CA VAL A 956 29.27 9.15 -2.39
C VAL A 956 30.14 7.91 -2.59
N ASP A 957 30.65 7.68 -3.80
CA ASP A 957 31.46 6.49 -4.11
C ASP A 957 32.73 6.40 -3.25
N ALA A 958 33.38 7.53 -2.96
CA ALA A 958 34.54 7.55 -2.08
C ALA A 958 34.17 7.19 -0.63
N ARG A 959 33.01 7.66 -0.13
CA ARG A 959 32.52 7.30 1.21
C ARG A 959 32.12 5.82 1.29
N VAL A 960 31.44 5.30 0.26
CA VAL A 960 31.09 3.87 0.15
C VAL A 960 32.36 3.02 0.19
N ALA A 961 33.36 3.36 -0.63
CA ALA A 961 34.64 2.64 -0.66
C ALA A 961 35.38 2.67 0.68
N LEU A 962 35.34 3.81 1.39
CA LEU A 962 35.95 3.96 2.72
C LEU A 962 35.28 3.04 3.75
N VAL A 963 33.95 3.04 3.81
CA VAL A 963 33.21 2.20 4.75
C VAL A 963 33.40 0.72 4.41
N ASN A 964 33.29 0.35 3.12
CA ASN A 964 33.47 -1.04 2.70
C ASN A 964 34.86 -1.56 3.06
N ALA A 965 35.92 -0.79 2.78
CA ALA A 965 37.28 -1.17 3.15
C ALA A 965 37.43 -1.43 4.66
N ARG A 966 36.88 -0.55 5.50
CA ARG A 966 36.91 -0.72 6.96
C ARG A 966 36.07 -1.92 7.43
N LEU A 967 34.91 -2.13 6.82
CA LEU A 967 34.05 -3.26 7.12
C LEU A 967 34.76 -4.57 6.80
N GLN A 968 35.42 -4.68 5.64
CA GLN A 968 36.21 -5.87 5.28
C GLN A 968 37.35 -6.12 6.27
N THR A 969 38.08 -5.08 6.70
CA THR A 969 39.13 -5.20 7.75
C THR A 969 38.56 -5.61 9.11
N TYR A 970 37.34 -5.19 9.45
CA TYR A 970 36.64 -5.65 10.66
C TYR A 970 36.23 -7.11 10.56
N LEU A 971 35.66 -7.52 9.42
CA LEU A 971 35.21 -8.88 9.15
C LEU A 971 36.37 -9.88 9.11
N SER A 972 37.55 -9.48 8.63
CA SER A 972 38.78 -10.30 8.69
C SER A 972 39.38 -10.40 10.11
N GLY A 973 38.97 -9.48 11.00
CA GLY A 973 39.39 -9.43 12.39
C GLY A 973 40.59 -8.55 12.69
N GLU A 974 41.05 -7.77 11.72
CA GLU A 974 42.16 -6.83 11.84
C GLU A 974 41.73 -5.46 12.43
N LEU A 975 40.44 -5.08 12.30
CA LEU A 975 39.88 -3.87 12.91
C LEU A 975 39.07 -4.21 14.18
N PRO A 976 39.27 -3.51 15.31
CA PRO A 976 38.43 -3.67 16.50
C PRO A 976 36.98 -3.17 16.28
N LEU A 977 36.01 -3.78 16.98
CA LEU A 977 34.59 -3.39 16.91
C LEU A 977 34.37 -1.89 17.16
N ALA A 978 35.00 -1.33 18.19
CA ALA A 978 34.86 0.09 18.54
C ALA A 978 35.30 1.03 17.39
N ALA A 979 36.33 0.66 16.62
CA ALA A 979 36.79 1.46 15.48
C ALA A 979 35.86 1.38 14.28
N MET A 980 35.17 0.23 14.10
CA MET A 980 34.12 0.09 13.08
C MET A 980 32.85 0.84 13.48
N GLN A 981 32.41 0.71 14.74
CA GLN A 981 31.25 1.41 15.28
C GLN A 981 31.42 2.92 15.18
N ALA A 982 32.59 3.47 15.51
CA ALA A 982 32.87 4.89 15.34
C ALA A 982 32.81 5.34 13.87
N CYS A 983 33.17 4.46 12.92
CA CYS A 983 33.03 4.76 11.50
C CYS A 983 31.56 4.83 11.07
N LEU A 984 30.74 3.87 11.51
CA LEU A 984 29.31 3.84 11.20
C LEU A 984 28.58 5.00 11.89
N GLN A 985 28.84 5.28 13.17
CA GLN A 985 28.22 6.42 13.88
C GLN A 985 28.45 7.78 13.20
N ARG A 986 29.59 7.93 12.51
CA ARG A 986 29.89 9.14 11.75
C ARG A 986 29.22 9.17 10.37
N LEU A 987 29.15 8.03 9.67
CA LEU A 987 28.79 7.99 8.26
C LEU A 987 27.41 7.39 7.96
N PHE A 988 26.79 6.66 8.89
CA PHE A 988 25.50 5.97 8.70
C PHE A 988 24.37 6.68 9.43
N ALA A 989 23.20 6.72 8.80
CA ALA A 989 21.95 7.14 9.45
C ALA A 989 21.42 5.98 10.31
N LEU A 990 22.04 5.76 11.47
CA LEU A 990 21.76 4.58 12.32
C LEU A 990 20.33 4.54 12.87
N ASP A 991 19.70 5.70 13.02
CA ASP A 991 18.33 5.84 13.52
C ASP A 991 17.30 5.59 12.39
N GLU A 992 17.72 5.67 11.13
CA GLU A 992 16.91 5.44 9.92
C GLU A 992 17.46 4.25 9.11
N LEU A 993 18.07 3.26 9.77
CA LEU A 993 18.80 2.21 9.07
C LEU A 993 17.82 1.38 8.20
N SER A 994 17.87 1.57 6.89
CA SER A 994 17.09 0.81 5.93
C SER A 994 17.63 -0.60 5.82
N ILE A 995 16.76 -1.56 6.16
CA ILE A 995 17.03 -2.99 6.12
C ILE A 995 16.32 -3.69 4.96
N TYR A 996 15.68 -2.93 4.07
CA TYR A 996 14.95 -3.45 2.93
C TYR A 996 15.62 -2.98 1.64
N SER A 997 16.06 -3.92 0.82
CA SER A 997 16.31 -3.66 -0.60
C SER A 997 15.00 -3.84 -1.38
N SER A 998 14.93 -3.32 -2.61
CA SER A 998 13.76 -3.56 -3.45
C SER A 998 13.55 -5.08 -3.66
N PHE A 999 12.33 -5.49 -4.01
CA PHE A 999 11.95 -6.90 -4.19
C PHE A 999 12.90 -7.73 -5.09
N GLU A 1000 13.67 -7.08 -5.96
CA GLU A 1000 14.51 -7.71 -6.98
C GLU A 1000 16.01 -7.74 -6.64
N ARG A 1001 16.49 -7.00 -5.62
CA ARG A 1001 17.91 -6.95 -5.23
C ARG A 1001 18.28 -7.89 -4.06
N TYR A 1002 19.59 -8.01 -3.84
CA TYR A 1002 20.17 -8.68 -2.68
C TYR A 1002 19.66 -8.09 -1.38
N ASP A 1003 19.39 -8.95 -0.41
CA ASP A 1003 19.15 -8.53 0.96
C ASP A 1003 20.26 -9.09 1.87
N LEU A 1004 20.78 -8.27 2.78
CA LEU A 1004 21.79 -8.66 3.76
C LEU A 1004 21.30 -9.85 4.60
N LYS A 1005 19.98 -9.95 4.83
CA LYS A 1005 19.33 -11.06 5.55
C LYS A 1005 19.54 -12.41 4.88
N GLN A 1006 19.61 -12.45 3.55
CA GLN A 1006 19.78 -13.67 2.76
C GLN A 1006 21.24 -14.15 2.75
N CYS A 1007 22.19 -13.21 2.75
CA CYS A 1007 23.61 -13.53 2.72
C CYS A 1007 24.17 -13.93 4.10
N LEU A 1008 23.67 -13.32 5.19
CA LEU A 1008 24.26 -13.46 6.52
C LEU A 1008 24.53 -14.93 6.90
N TRP A 1009 23.52 -15.77 6.73
CA TRP A 1009 23.55 -17.16 7.20
C TRP A 1009 24.36 -18.09 6.29
N LEU A 1010 24.79 -17.60 5.12
CA LEU A 1010 25.74 -18.25 4.20
C LEU A 1010 27.20 -17.93 4.54
N LEU A 1011 27.46 -16.92 5.38
CA LEU A 1011 28.81 -16.54 5.76
C LEU A 1011 29.47 -17.59 6.67
N PRO A 1012 30.80 -17.76 6.58
CA PRO A 1012 31.57 -18.54 7.54
C PRO A 1012 31.33 -18.05 8.97
N THR A 1013 31.27 -18.97 9.94
CA THR A 1013 30.94 -18.67 11.35
C THR A 1013 31.69 -17.46 11.94
N PRO A 1014 33.03 -17.31 11.78
CA PRO A 1014 33.75 -16.17 12.35
C PRO A 1014 33.31 -14.83 11.75
N THR A 1015 33.11 -14.79 10.43
CA THR A 1015 32.66 -13.59 9.70
C THR A 1015 31.22 -13.25 10.07
N ARG A 1016 30.35 -14.27 10.14
CA ARG A 1016 28.94 -14.14 10.55
C ARG A 1016 28.82 -13.58 11.97
N GLN A 1017 29.58 -14.13 12.92
CA GLN A 1017 29.57 -13.68 14.31
C GLN A 1017 30.02 -12.23 14.45
N ARG A 1018 31.06 -11.81 13.72
CA ARG A 1018 31.50 -10.41 13.69
C ARG A 1018 30.44 -9.50 13.10
N LEU A 1019 29.83 -9.88 11.97
CA LEU A 1019 28.78 -9.09 11.37
C LEU A 1019 27.54 -8.97 12.28
N LEU A 1020 27.12 -10.07 12.91
CA LEU A 1020 26.06 -10.07 13.93
C LEU A 1020 26.40 -9.15 15.11
N GLN A 1021 27.62 -9.24 15.64
CA GLN A 1021 28.07 -8.39 16.74
C GLN A 1021 28.05 -6.90 16.38
N LEU A 1022 28.37 -6.56 15.12
CA LEU A 1022 28.29 -5.18 14.64
C LEU A 1022 26.84 -4.71 14.50
N LEU A 1023 25.99 -5.48 13.82
CA LEU A 1023 24.63 -5.06 13.45
C LEU A 1023 23.65 -5.08 14.64
N LEU A 1024 23.73 -6.09 15.51
CA LEU A 1024 22.97 -6.14 16.76
C LEU A 1024 23.43 -5.07 17.78
N GLY A 1025 24.50 -4.35 17.44
CA GLY A 1025 24.93 -3.13 18.10
C GLY A 1025 24.01 -1.92 17.85
N TYR A 1026 22.96 -2.02 17.04
CA TYR A 1026 22.04 -0.92 16.70
C TYR A 1026 20.57 -1.33 16.92
N GLN A 1027 19.66 -0.35 17.04
CA GLN A 1027 18.25 -0.60 17.45
C GLN A 1027 17.51 -1.55 16.48
N LEU A 1028 17.59 -1.30 15.18
CA LEU A 1028 16.95 -2.13 14.13
C LEU A 1028 17.70 -3.45 13.82
N GLY A 1029 18.74 -3.78 14.59
CA GLY A 1029 19.59 -4.93 14.32
C GLY A 1029 18.85 -6.27 14.37
N PHE A 1030 17.86 -6.42 15.26
CA PHE A 1030 17.08 -7.66 15.39
C PHE A 1030 16.04 -7.81 14.28
N GLU A 1031 15.41 -6.72 13.84
CA GLU A 1031 14.50 -6.71 12.67
C GLU A 1031 15.19 -7.13 11.38
N LEU A 1032 16.52 -6.95 11.31
CA LEU A 1032 17.32 -7.41 10.20
C LEU A 1032 17.28 -8.93 10.07
N PHE A 1033 16.94 -9.72 11.10
CA PHE A 1033 17.07 -11.18 10.99
C PHE A 1033 15.82 -11.97 11.37
N ASP A 1034 14.85 -11.37 12.06
CA ASP A 1034 13.63 -12.03 12.52
C ASP A 1034 12.84 -12.68 11.37
N LYS A 1035 12.60 -11.94 10.27
CA LYS A 1035 11.86 -12.43 9.07
C LYS A 1035 12.56 -13.55 8.28
N GLN A 1036 13.81 -13.89 8.59
CA GLN A 1036 14.54 -15.01 7.95
C GLN A 1036 15.02 -16.04 8.98
N LEU A 1037 14.64 -15.89 10.25
CA LEU A 1037 15.11 -16.71 11.34
C LEU A 1037 14.78 -18.19 11.12
N LEU A 1038 13.52 -18.47 10.79
CA LEU A 1038 13.05 -19.82 10.54
C LEU A 1038 13.83 -20.48 9.40
N ARG A 1039 13.97 -19.77 8.27
CA ARG A 1039 14.75 -20.26 7.11
C ARG A 1039 16.20 -20.53 7.50
N ALA A 1040 16.83 -19.67 8.28
CA ALA A 1040 18.20 -19.85 8.76
C ALA A 1040 18.35 -21.08 9.67
N PHE A 1041 17.40 -21.27 10.59
CA PHE A 1041 17.34 -22.44 11.46
C PHE A 1041 17.19 -23.74 10.66
N MET A 1042 16.26 -23.76 9.69
CA MET A 1042 16.07 -24.92 8.81
C MET A 1042 17.34 -25.22 7.99
N ALA A 1043 18.02 -24.19 7.46
CA ALA A 1043 19.28 -24.36 6.74
C ALA A 1043 20.37 -24.97 7.65
N ASP A 1044 20.48 -24.54 8.91
CA ASP A 1044 21.42 -25.12 9.89
C ASP A 1044 21.09 -26.60 10.16
N LYS A 1045 19.82 -26.97 10.28
CA LYS A 1045 19.39 -28.38 10.42
C LYS A 1045 19.80 -29.24 9.23
N VAL A 1046 19.65 -28.73 8.02
CA VAL A 1046 20.09 -29.44 6.81
C VAL A 1046 21.62 -29.58 6.76
N ARG A 1047 22.37 -28.52 7.06
CA ARG A 1047 23.86 -28.56 7.06
C ARG A 1047 24.43 -29.54 8.09
N ARG A 1048 23.76 -29.72 9.23
CA ARG A 1048 24.14 -30.71 10.26
C ARG A 1048 23.76 -32.15 9.90
N GLY A 1049 22.97 -32.33 8.85
CA GLY A 1049 22.44 -33.63 8.45
C GLY A 1049 21.24 -34.09 9.29
N ASP A 1050 20.67 -33.22 10.13
CA ASP A 1050 19.46 -33.53 10.90
C ASP A 1050 18.27 -33.68 9.96
N TRP A 1051 18.19 -32.83 8.92
CA TRP A 1051 17.10 -32.78 7.95
C TRP A 1051 17.60 -32.93 6.50
N PRO A 1052 16.79 -33.51 5.59
CA PRO A 1052 17.07 -33.48 4.16
C PRO A 1052 16.74 -32.10 3.55
N ALA A 1053 17.43 -31.72 2.48
CA ALA A 1053 17.18 -30.45 1.78
C ALA A 1053 15.76 -30.33 1.20
N THR A 1054 15.10 -31.46 0.92
CA THR A 1054 13.67 -31.49 0.53
C THR A 1054 12.78 -30.77 1.53
N ARG A 1055 13.07 -30.92 2.83
CA ARG A 1055 12.27 -30.32 3.91
C ARG A 1055 12.46 -28.81 4.02
N TYR A 1056 13.63 -28.30 3.61
CA TYR A 1056 13.91 -26.87 3.55
C TYR A 1056 13.17 -26.17 2.39
N ILE A 1057 13.02 -26.86 1.27
CA ILE A 1057 12.36 -26.32 0.06
C ILE A 1057 10.83 -26.31 0.19
N ASP A 1058 10.27 -27.21 1.01
CA ASP A 1058 8.84 -27.37 1.19
C ASP A 1058 8.24 -26.20 1.99
N ARG A 1059 7.38 -25.40 1.31
CA ARG A 1059 6.80 -24.18 1.87
C ARG A 1059 5.90 -24.43 3.09
N ARG A 1060 5.35 -25.64 3.25
CA ARG A 1060 4.45 -25.98 4.38
C ARG A 1060 5.10 -25.85 5.76
N TYR A 1061 6.44 -25.82 5.82
CA TYR A 1061 7.18 -25.66 7.06
C TYR A 1061 7.61 -24.21 7.34
N GLN A 1062 7.30 -23.26 6.45
CA GLN A 1062 7.72 -21.86 6.57
C GLN A 1062 6.79 -21.02 7.46
N ASP A 1063 5.62 -21.54 7.84
CA ASP A 1063 4.62 -20.85 8.66
C ASP A 1063 4.26 -21.67 9.93
N SER A 1064 5.22 -22.43 10.48
CA SER A 1064 4.98 -23.30 11.63
C SER A 1064 5.41 -22.65 12.95
N ASP A 1065 4.46 -22.39 13.84
CA ASP A 1065 4.71 -21.82 15.18
C ASP A 1065 5.67 -22.69 16.01
N GLU A 1066 5.51 -24.02 15.97
CA GLU A 1066 6.44 -24.96 16.65
C GLU A 1066 7.89 -24.81 16.16
N LEU A 1067 8.08 -24.58 14.86
CA LEU A 1067 9.42 -24.39 14.31
C LEU A 1067 9.94 -22.97 14.58
N GLN A 1068 9.06 -21.98 14.65
CA GLN A 1068 9.41 -20.61 15.04
C GLN A 1068 9.91 -20.56 16.49
N GLU A 1069 9.21 -21.23 17.41
CA GLU A 1069 9.61 -21.45 18.81
C GLU A 1069 11.01 -22.07 18.90
N ALA A 1070 11.24 -23.17 18.16
CA ALA A 1070 12.55 -23.83 18.10
C ALA A 1070 13.65 -22.93 17.49
N ALA A 1071 13.30 -22.10 16.51
CA ALA A 1071 14.24 -21.18 15.87
C ALA A 1071 14.63 -20.02 16.80
N LEU A 1072 13.70 -19.48 17.59
CA LEU A 1072 13.98 -18.48 18.63
C LEU A 1072 14.92 -19.03 19.70
N SER A 1073 14.67 -20.26 20.18
CA SER A 1073 15.58 -20.94 21.11
C SER A 1073 16.99 -21.10 20.52
N TRP A 1074 17.09 -21.52 19.25
CA TRP A 1074 18.36 -21.63 18.53
C TRP A 1074 19.06 -20.28 18.34
N LEU A 1075 18.32 -19.21 18.08
CA LEU A 1075 18.86 -17.86 17.96
C LEU A 1075 19.51 -17.42 19.28
N LEU A 1076 18.78 -17.52 20.39
CA LEU A 1076 19.29 -17.10 21.71
C LEU A 1076 20.59 -17.83 22.08
N GLN A 1077 20.69 -19.14 21.79
CA GLN A 1077 21.92 -19.91 21.95
C GLN A 1077 23.05 -19.44 21.01
N THR A 1078 22.70 -19.04 19.78
CA THR A 1078 23.65 -18.53 18.79
C THR A 1078 24.20 -17.15 19.18
N LEU A 1079 23.41 -16.34 19.90
CA LEU A 1079 23.79 -14.99 20.34
C LEU A 1079 24.63 -14.98 21.62
N GLU A 1080 24.53 -16.01 22.47
CA GLU A 1080 25.24 -16.10 23.75
C GLU A 1080 26.77 -15.82 23.64
N PRO A 1081 27.52 -16.36 22.65
CA PRO A 1081 28.95 -16.11 22.53
C PRO A 1081 29.31 -14.66 22.14
N LEU A 1082 28.36 -13.90 21.57
CA LEU A 1082 28.61 -12.55 21.07
C LEU A 1082 28.72 -11.51 22.19
N ARG A 1083 28.24 -11.85 23.40
CA ARG A 1083 28.21 -10.97 24.58
C ARG A 1083 27.57 -9.61 24.26
N LEU A 1084 26.37 -9.68 23.67
CA LEU A 1084 25.58 -8.49 23.38
C LEU A 1084 25.22 -7.76 24.67
N GLU A 1085 24.88 -6.49 24.53
CA GLU A 1085 24.37 -5.67 25.63
C GLU A 1085 23.08 -6.31 26.20
N PRO A 1086 23.02 -6.63 27.51
CA PRO A 1086 21.88 -7.38 28.03
C PRO A 1086 20.54 -6.65 27.91
N MET A 1087 20.53 -5.31 27.91
CA MET A 1087 19.32 -4.51 27.69
C MET A 1087 18.69 -4.76 26.31
N LYS A 1088 19.52 -4.96 25.28
CA LYS A 1088 19.01 -5.21 23.92
C LYS A 1088 18.38 -6.59 23.78
N LEU A 1089 18.99 -7.60 24.41
CA LEU A 1089 18.41 -8.94 24.45
C LEU A 1089 17.11 -8.97 25.27
N LEU A 1090 17.06 -8.23 26.39
CA LEU A 1090 15.84 -8.05 27.17
C LEU A 1090 14.70 -7.48 26.29
N ARG A 1091 14.93 -6.37 25.60
CA ARG A 1091 13.95 -5.76 24.69
C ARG A 1091 13.53 -6.68 23.55
N PHE A 1092 14.48 -7.39 22.94
CA PHE A 1092 14.17 -8.38 21.91
C PHE A 1092 13.25 -9.48 22.43
N CYS A 1093 13.51 -10.02 23.63
CA CYS A 1093 12.66 -11.07 24.20
C CYS A 1093 11.28 -10.55 24.63
N LEU A 1094 11.17 -9.30 25.11
CA LEU A 1094 9.88 -8.68 25.44
C LEU A 1094 8.99 -8.55 24.20
N GLY A 1095 9.55 -8.12 23.07
CA GLY A 1095 8.83 -8.05 21.79
C GLY A 1095 8.48 -9.40 21.17
N LYS A 1096 8.78 -10.52 21.85
CA LYS A 1096 8.44 -11.90 21.46
C LYS A 1096 7.80 -12.68 22.63
N GLY A 1097 7.16 -11.96 23.54
CA GLY A 1097 6.56 -12.50 24.77
C GLY A 1097 5.44 -13.53 24.54
N GLU A 1098 4.93 -13.64 23.32
CA GLU A 1098 3.98 -14.67 22.91
C GLU A 1098 4.60 -16.08 22.77
N TYR A 1099 5.93 -16.20 22.74
CA TYR A 1099 6.66 -17.47 22.61
C TYR A 1099 7.31 -17.90 23.94
N GLU A 1100 7.41 -19.21 24.18
CA GLU A 1100 7.93 -19.76 25.44
C GLU A 1100 9.44 -19.53 25.61
N ALA A 1101 10.24 -19.70 24.56
CA ALA A 1101 11.70 -19.64 24.62
C ALA A 1101 12.26 -18.25 25.01
N PRO A 1102 11.73 -17.12 24.48
CA PRO A 1102 12.07 -15.79 25.00
C PRO A 1102 11.74 -15.62 26.48
N CYS A 1103 10.56 -16.05 26.92
CA CYS A 1103 10.12 -15.97 28.33
C CYS A 1103 11.01 -16.81 29.25
N ASP A 1104 11.30 -18.05 28.87
CA ASP A 1104 12.22 -18.93 29.60
C ASP A 1104 13.62 -18.33 29.73
N TRP A 1105 14.12 -17.69 28.67
CA TRP A 1105 15.38 -16.98 28.70
C TRP A 1105 15.36 -15.80 29.67
N LEU A 1106 14.29 -14.98 29.66
CA LEU A 1106 14.10 -13.86 30.58
C LEU A 1106 14.13 -14.34 32.03
N VAL A 1107 13.36 -15.38 32.35
CA VAL A 1107 13.31 -15.98 33.70
C VAL A 1107 14.66 -16.52 34.12
N ALA A 1108 15.36 -17.24 33.24
CA ALA A 1108 16.69 -17.76 33.53
C ALA A 1108 17.69 -16.63 33.87
N GLN A 1109 17.67 -15.53 33.10
CA GLN A 1109 18.56 -14.39 33.35
C GLN A 1109 18.16 -13.58 34.59
N LEU A 1110 16.88 -13.49 34.92
CA LEU A 1110 16.39 -12.89 36.17
C LEU A 1110 16.82 -13.70 37.40
N ARG A 1111 16.68 -15.04 37.35
CA ARG A 1111 17.15 -15.95 38.41
C ARG A 1111 18.67 -15.88 38.61
N ASN A 1112 19.42 -15.76 37.50
CA ASN A 1112 20.87 -15.57 37.54
C ASN A 1112 21.30 -14.16 37.98
N GLY A 1113 20.36 -13.22 38.13
CA GLY A 1113 20.59 -11.87 38.60
C GLY A 1113 21.13 -10.91 37.53
N THR A 1114 21.32 -11.35 36.29
CA THR A 1114 21.90 -10.56 35.19
C THR A 1114 21.00 -9.38 34.80
N LEU A 1115 19.68 -9.60 34.78
CA LEU A 1115 18.71 -8.58 34.35
C LEU A 1115 18.17 -7.71 35.49
N LYS A 1116 18.29 -8.13 36.75
CA LYS A 1116 17.80 -7.38 37.93
C LYS A 1116 18.16 -5.88 37.94
N PRO A 1117 19.41 -5.45 37.63
CA PRO A 1117 19.75 -4.02 37.62
C PRO A 1117 19.22 -3.25 36.40
N LEU A 1118 18.68 -3.95 35.39
CA LEU A 1118 18.19 -3.37 34.14
C LEU A 1118 16.68 -3.17 34.14
N ILE A 1119 15.93 -3.97 34.92
CA ILE A 1119 14.46 -3.89 34.99
C ILE A 1119 13.99 -2.48 35.34
N THR A 1120 14.68 -1.78 36.25
CA THR A 1120 14.30 -0.41 36.64
C THR A 1120 14.59 0.63 35.56
N GLN A 1121 15.39 0.30 34.55
CA GLN A 1121 15.74 1.18 33.42
C GLN A 1121 14.78 1.01 32.24
N LEU A 1122 13.89 0.01 32.29
CA LEU A 1122 12.82 -0.16 31.31
C LEU A 1122 11.83 1.02 31.40
N THR A 1123 11.18 1.32 30.29
CA THR A 1123 10.02 2.21 30.23
C THR A 1123 8.85 1.62 31.00
N VAL A 1124 7.84 2.44 31.32
CA VAL A 1124 6.64 1.98 32.04
C VAL A 1124 5.95 0.83 31.30
N ASN A 1125 5.83 0.91 29.98
CA ASN A 1125 5.20 -0.15 29.19
C ASN A 1125 6.06 -1.41 29.13
N GLU A 1126 7.37 -1.31 28.89
CA GLU A 1126 8.27 -2.47 28.89
C GLU A 1126 8.25 -3.21 30.24
N LYS A 1127 8.07 -2.48 31.36
CA LYS A 1127 7.89 -3.08 32.69
C LYS A 1127 6.58 -3.86 32.80
N ILE A 1128 5.49 -3.33 32.24
CA ILE A 1128 4.19 -4.00 32.21
C ILE A 1128 4.25 -5.22 31.30
N GLU A 1129 4.82 -5.11 30.10
CA GLU A 1129 5.03 -6.26 29.20
C GLU A 1129 5.87 -7.35 29.87
N LEU A 1130 6.90 -6.98 30.63
CA LEU A 1130 7.68 -7.94 31.41
C LEU A 1130 6.86 -8.63 32.50
N ILE A 1131 5.90 -7.93 33.12
CA ILE A 1131 4.96 -8.50 34.09
C ILE A 1131 4.04 -9.49 33.38
N ASP A 1132 3.43 -9.08 32.26
CA ASP A 1132 2.51 -9.88 31.46
C ASP A 1132 3.17 -11.16 30.93
N CYS A 1133 4.42 -11.07 30.43
CA CYS A 1133 5.20 -12.22 29.95
C CYS A 1133 5.44 -13.28 31.04
N LEU A 1134 5.42 -12.88 32.31
CA LEU A 1134 5.73 -13.74 33.44
C LEU A 1134 4.49 -14.13 34.27
N GLU A 1135 3.33 -13.56 33.95
CA GLU A 1135 2.08 -13.83 34.63
C GLU A 1135 1.61 -15.27 34.35
N GLY A 1136 1.05 -15.93 35.38
CA GLY A 1136 0.46 -17.27 35.24
C GLY A 1136 1.47 -18.42 35.30
N ASP A 1137 2.34 -18.55 34.30
CA ASP A 1137 3.18 -19.74 34.09
C ASP A 1137 4.44 -19.80 34.98
N TYR A 1138 4.82 -18.68 35.61
CA TYR A 1138 6.01 -18.58 36.46
C TYR A 1138 5.65 -18.20 37.90
N PRO A 1139 5.54 -19.17 38.83
CA PRO A 1139 5.04 -18.92 40.19
C PRO A 1139 5.97 -18.06 41.07
N ASP A 1140 7.24 -17.86 40.67
CA ASP A 1140 8.20 -16.97 41.34
C ASP A 1140 8.30 -15.58 40.70
N ALA A 1141 7.45 -15.23 39.72
CA ALA A 1141 7.48 -13.95 39.00
C ALA A 1141 7.46 -12.73 39.93
N ALA A 1142 6.56 -12.71 40.92
CA ALA A 1142 6.47 -11.62 41.90
C ALA A 1142 7.76 -11.44 42.73
N GLU A 1143 8.48 -12.53 43.03
CA GLU A 1143 9.78 -12.45 43.72
C GLU A 1143 10.87 -11.91 42.78
N LEU A 1144 10.90 -12.38 41.53
CA LEU A 1144 11.87 -11.98 40.51
C LEU A 1144 11.74 -10.49 40.14
N LEU A 1145 10.52 -9.96 40.11
CA LEU A 1145 10.17 -8.58 39.75
C LEU A 1145 9.98 -7.66 40.96
N SER A 1146 10.35 -8.09 42.17
CA SER A 1146 10.16 -7.30 43.42
C SER A 1146 10.75 -5.88 43.41
N ALA A 1147 11.71 -5.59 42.52
CA ALA A 1147 12.23 -4.25 42.30
C ALA A 1147 11.16 -3.25 41.79
N LEU A 1148 10.13 -3.73 41.10
CA LEU A 1148 9.04 -2.94 40.54
C LEU A 1148 7.90 -2.65 41.54
N ALA A 1149 7.86 -3.33 42.69
CA ALA A 1149 6.79 -3.16 43.68
C ALA A 1149 6.74 -1.74 44.28
N ASN A 1150 7.84 -1.00 44.23
CA ASN A 1150 7.94 0.40 44.65
C ASN A 1150 8.41 1.31 43.51
N ASP A 1151 8.09 0.96 42.25
CA ASP A 1151 8.44 1.79 41.09
C ASP A 1151 7.87 3.20 41.23
N ASP A 1152 8.48 4.21 40.60
CA ASP A 1152 8.00 5.59 40.65
C ASP A 1152 6.66 5.74 39.89
N SER A 1153 6.44 4.95 38.84
CA SER A 1153 5.17 4.92 38.11
C SER A 1153 4.08 4.18 38.88
N ARG A 1154 2.90 4.79 38.98
CA ARG A 1154 1.73 4.16 39.58
C ARG A 1154 1.24 2.96 38.76
N ARG A 1155 1.26 3.07 37.43
CA ARG A 1155 0.82 1.99 36.52
C ARG A 1155 1.57 0.69 36.77
N VAL A 1156 2.89 0.77 36.95
CA VAL A 1156 3.73 -0.39 37.26
C VAL A 1156 3.41 -0.96 38.64
N ARG A 1157 3.20 -0.11 39.65
CA ARG A 1157 2.85 -0.57 41.00
C ARG A 1157 1.50 -1.28 41.03
N ASP A 1158 0.52 -0.79 40.27
CA ASP A 1158 -0.82 -1.38 40.19
C ASP A 1158 -0.74 -2.75 39.46
N ALA A 1159 -0.03 -2.85 38.34
CA ALA A 1159 0.21 -4.13 37.65
C ALA A 1159 0.96 -5.16 38.53
N MET A 1160 1.98 -4.71 39.28
CA MET A 1160 2.67 -5.56 40.26
C MET A 1160 1.77 -6.03 41.40
N ALA A 1161 0.73 -5.27 41.75
CA ALA A 1161 -0.24 -5.66 42.78
C ALA A 1161 -1.26 -6.68 42.26
N GLU A 1162 -1.53 -6.71 40.95
CA GLU A 1162 -2.36 -7.74 40.30
C GLU A 1162 -1.59 -9.07 40.16
N LEU A 1163 -0.27 -9.02 39.95
CA LEU A 1163 0.62 -10.19 39.90
C LEU A 1163 0.79 -10.90 41.26
N ALA A 1164 0.59 -10.20 42.38
CA ALA A 1164 0.88 -10.65 43.75
C ALA A 1164 -0.34 -11.25 44.47
#